data_AF-A0A2N4T2C8-F1
#
_entry.id   AF-A0A2N4T2C8-F1
#
_cell.length_a   1.000
_cell.length_b   1.000
_cell.length_c   1.000
_cell.angle_alpha   90.00
_cell.angle_beta   90.00
_cell.angle_gamma   90.00
#
_symmetry.space_group_name_H-M   'P 1'
#
loop_
_entity.id
_entity.type
_entity.pdbx_description
1 polymer ?
#
loop_
_entity_poly.entity_id
_entity_poly.type
_entity_poly.pdbx_seq_one_letter_code
_entity_poly.pdbx_strand_id
1 'polypeptide(L)'
;MQEASLTGESEAELKDPAVLAAPAVLGDRTDMVYRGTAVAQGVGRAVVTGTGPATEMGAIADMLERTRAEETPLQKEIAAVSRSLGLLVVAVAVVVMVAVVLVHGVSGPGDLVTVLLLGVSLAVAAVPEGLPAILSLVLALGVRAMARRNAVLKDLHSVEALGAASVICSDKTGTLTRNEMTLTRVVTASGTAALSGTGYGPEGSARVVAGARDPVLAEARAVLVGGARANNAQLDGSGGQWTAQGDPTEAAFLAALPKLPGAADAAAGFGRLAEVPFTSERRMMSVVDEETGTGEHRLFTKGAPDELLARCSGVLVGNAVEPLDAARRAAAAGAAEALSAEAFRVLAVAARCLPGTGEEPAAGTGVLDVPAGDGLEHDLVWLGAVGIIDPPREEAGAAVARARAAGVRTVMITGDHLATAGRIAADLGIAPPGGPVLTGAQLDAPTDEELVAAARGTAVFARVAPAHKLRIVAALQADGHVVAMTGDGVNDAPALKAADIGVAMGITGTEVTKQAGRMVLGDDDYATIVAAEAPRGPDPRPGDVAAGRPGRAGHGGGRAADPGRAAAGRSRGGPRVARAGPHRGLHHAGAGAAVQRPELPLRDQQRVPPAVHEPVAVGGAAARCRAAGAGGAPAAAAGGLRHASPRAGPLGAGRRRGLPGAVGGGAREAPPAGAGPAVSEAQHGARRGPARAGETVPRSGSGAVPGPGTGARVPAQFSASRSPRDSSVSEARAMPAPL
;
A
#
# COMPACT_ATOMS: atom_id res chain seq x y z
N MET A 1 -0.87 17.40 -3.02
CA MET A 1 -1.44 17.22 -1.67
C MET A 1 -0.94 15.90 -1.14
N GLN A 2 -0.40 15.85 0.07
CA GLN A 2 -0.04 14.56 0.69
C GLN A 2 -1.28 14.01 1.40
N GLU A 3 -1.87 12.96 0.82
CA GLU A 3 -3.18 12.39 1.21
C GLU A 3 -3.10 10.94 1.72
N ALA A 4 -1.90 10.36 1.83
CA ALA A 4 -1.64 8.97 2.23
C ALA A 4 -2.42 8.50 3.47
N SER A 5 -2.59 9.36 4.48
CA SER A 5 -3.32 9.06 5.71
C SER A 5 -4.81 8.72 5.50
N LEU A 6 -5.37 9.06 4.32
CA LEU A 6 -6.77 8.91 3.94
C LEU A 6 -6.94 8.00 2.71
N THR A 7 -5.97 7.97 1.79
CA THR A 7 -6.01 7.15 0.56
C THR A 7 -5.23 5.84 0.65
N GLY A 8 -4.12 5.80 1.40
CA GLY A 8 -3.08 4.76 1.30
C GLY A 8 -2.06 5.00 0.18
N GLU A 9 -2.27 6.01 -0.66
CA GLU A 9 -1.34 6.41 -1.73
C GLU A 9 -0.24 7.30 -1.14
N SER A 10 1.02 6.82 -1.14
CA SER A 10 2.11 7.50 -0.43
C SER A 10 2.69 8.73 -1.15
N GLU A 11 2.40 8.91 -2.43
CA GLU A 11 2.80 10.08 -3.21
C GLU A 11 1.83 11.27 -3.05
N ALA A 12 2.29 12.46 -3.41
CA ALA A 12 1.55 13.70 -3.21
C ALA A 12 0.66 14.07 -4.42
N GLU A 13 -0.57 13.56 -4.47
CA GLU A 13 -1.56 13.78 -5.54
C GLU A 13 -1.76 15.26 -5.94
N LEU A 14 -1.79 15.57 -7.24
CA LEU A 14 -2.00 16.93 -7.72
C LEU A 14 -3.50 17.26 -7.78
N LYS A 15 -3.84 18.52 -7.49
CA LYS A 15 -5.23 19.00 -7.49
C LYS A 15 -5.47 20.01 -8.61
N ASP A 16 -6.59 19.85 -9.29
CA ASP A 16 -7.04 20.60 -10.47
C ASP A 16 -8.50 21.01 -10.24
N PRO A 17 -8.86 22.32 -10.30
CA PRO A 17 -10.24 22.78 -10.11
C PRO A 17 -11.21 22.42 -11.26
N ALA A 18 -10.76 21.71 -12.30
CA ALA A 18 -11.64 21.18 -13.35
C ALA A 18 -12.66 20.17 -12.80
N VAL A 19 -13.93 20.33 -13.17
CA VAL A 19 -15.02 19.45 -12.72
C VAL A 19 -14.84 18.03 -13.26
N LEU A 20 -14.85 17.04 -12.36
CA LEU A 20 -14.72 15.63 -12.73
C LEU A 20 -15.82 15.18 -13.70
N ALA A 21 -15.43 14.43 -14.73
CA ALA A 21 -16.34 13.94 -15.77
C ALA A 21 -17.35 12.87 -15.28
N ALA A 22 -17.05 12.21 -14.16
CA ALA A 22 -17.88 11.17 -13.54
C ALA A 22 -17.58 11.08 -12.03
N PRO A 23 -18.45 10.43 -11.22
CA PRO A 23 -18.14 10.12 -9.83
C PRO A 23 -16.87 9.28 -9.71
N ALA A 24 -15.92 9.72 -8.87
CA ALA A 24 -14.61 9.11 -8.71
C ALA A 24 -14.37 8.61 -7.27
N VAL A 25 -13.46 7.64 -7.11
CA VAL A 25 -12.97 7.18 -5.80
C VAL A 25 -12.13 8.27 -5.12
N LEU A 26 -11.92 8.19 -3.80
CA LEU A 26 -11.42 9.30 -3.00
C LEU A 26 -10.10 9.90 -3.51
N GLY A 27 -9.12 9.06 -3.90
CA GLY A 27 -7.84 9.51 -4.45
C GLY A 27 -7.94 10.15 -5.85
N ASP A 28 -8.88 9.70 -6.68
CA ASP A 28 -9.08 10.20 -8.06
C ASP A 28 -9.78 11.56 -8.13
N ARG A 29 -10.23 12.11 -7.00
CA ARG A 29 -10.90 13.41 -6.93
C ARG A 29 -9.87 14.53 -6.87
N THR A 30 -9.37 14.91 -8.04
CA THR A 30 -8.41 16.01 -8.23
C THR A 30 -8.99 17.38 -7.89
N ASP A 31 -10.31 17.55 -7.89
CA ASP A 31 -11.01 18.80 -7.56
C ASP A 31 -11.21 19.01 -6.04
N MET A 32 -10.88 18.02 -5.21
CA MET A 32 -11.18 17.99 -3.78
C MET A 32 -9.91 18.02 -2.90
N VAL A 33 -10.02 18.69 -1.75
CA VAL A 33 -8.96 18.81 -0.72
C VAL A 33 -9.54 18.40 0.63
N TYR A 34 -8.89 17.45 1.31
CA TYR A 34 -9.47 16.80 2.50
C TYR A 34 -8.91 17.29 3.83
N ARG A 35 -9.79 17.43 4.83
CA ARG A 35 -9.42 17.68 6.22
C ARG A 35 -8.44 16.59 6.70
N GLY A 36 -7.27 16.99 7.20
CA GLY A 36 -6.25 16.07 7.74
C GLY A 36 -5.14 15.70 6.74
N THR A 37 -5.23 16.16 5.50
CA THR A 37 -4.15 16.08 4.49
C THR A 37 -3.24 17.31 4.57
N ALA A 38 -2.05 17.23 3.98
CA ALA A 38 -1.06 18.31 4.01
C ALA A 38 -0.76 18.88 2.61
N VAL A 39 -0.51 20.19 2.53
CA VAL A 39 -0.01 20.83 1.31
C VAL A 39 1.48 20.50 1.19
N ALA A 40 1.82 19.51 0.36
CA ALA A 40 3.22 19.13 0.10
C ALA A 40 3.99 20.22 -0.67
N GLN A 41 3.34 20.86 -1.65
CA GLN A 41 3.90 21.92 -2.48
C GLN A 41 2.78 22.80 -3.03
N GLY A 42 3.09 24.07 -3.33
CA GLY A 42 2.21 25.01 -4.02
C GLY A 42 1.26 25.80 -3.10
N VAL A 43 0.35 26.55 -3.72
CA VAL A 43 -0.68 27.34 -3.05
C VAL A 43 -1.95 27.33 -3.89
N GLY A 44 -3.13 27.32 -3.27
CA GLY A 44 -4.41 27.27 -3.95
C GLY A 44 -5.54 27.93 -3.15
N ARG A 45 -6.75 27.88 -3.71
CA ARG A 45 -7.98 28.31 -3.03
C ARG A 45 -9.04 27.24 -3.24
N ALA A 46 -9.67 26.81 -2.15
CA ALA A 46 -10.77 25.83 -2.16
C ALA A 46 -12.00 26.42 -1.47
N VAL A 47 -13.19 25.93 -1.85
CA VAL A 47 -14.44 26.21 -1.14
C VAL A 47 -14.66 25.09 -0.13
N VAL A 48 -15.01 25.44 1.11
CA VAL A 48 -15.31 24.43 2.15
C VAL A 48 -16.67 23.78 1.85
N THR A 49 -16.64 22.56 1.32
CA THR A 49 -17.83 21.78 0.95
C THR A 49 -18.42 20.98 2.12
N GLY A 50 -17.62 20.66 3.15
CA GLY A 50 -18.05 19.91 4.33
C GLY A 50 -17.21 20.22 5.57
N THR A 51 -17.80 20.07 6.75
CA THR A 51 -17.14 20.31 8.05
C THR A 51 -17.55 19.27 9.10
N GLY A 52 -16.69 19.07 10.11
CA GLY A 52 -16.97 18.13 11.20
C GLY A 52 -17.25 16.70 10.70
N PRO A 53 -18.36 16.06 11.14
CA PRO A 53 -18.78 14.74 10.65
C PRO A 53 -19.00 14.67 9.13
N ALA A 54 -19.36 15.77 8.47
CA ALA A 54 -19.57 15.85 7.02
C ALA A 54 -18.25 16.01 6.22
N THR A 55 -17.15 15.46 6.73
CA THR A 55 -15.85 15.34 6.02
C THR A 55 -15.51 13.86 5.90
N GLU A 56 -14.68 13.45 4.93
CA GLU A 56 -14.30 12.03 4.77
C GLU A 56 -13.68 11.46 6.07
N MET A 57 -12.79 12.21 6.75
CA MET A 57 -12.28 11.86 8.08
C MET A 57 -13.36 11.82 9.18
N GLY A 58 -14.44 12.60 9.03
CA GLY A 58 -15.62 12.55 9.90
C GLY A 58 -16.47 11.30 9.67
N ALA A 59 -16.65 10.90 8.41
CA ALA A 59 -17.32 9.65 8.04
C ALA A 59 -16.53 8.42 8.50
N ILE A 60 -15.19 8.44 8.41
CA ILE A 60 -14.34 7.38 8.97
C ILE A 60 -14.46 7.29 10.49
N ALA A 61 -14.52 8.42 11.20
CA ALA A 61 -14.74 8.43 12.65
C ALA A 61 -16.12 7.87 13.02
N ASP A 62 -17.19 8.28 12.33
CA ASP A 62 -18.55 7.77 12.53
C ASP A 62 -18.67 6.25 12.20
N MET A 63 -18.01 5.78 11.14
CA MET A 63 -17.87 4.34 10.86
C MET A 63 -17.11 3.63 11.99
N LEU A 64 -16.01 4.18 12.50
CA LEU A 64 -15.22 3.59 13.57
C LEU A 64 -15.98 3.54 14.91
N GLU A 65 -16.80 4.55 15.22
CA GLU A 65 -17.66 4.56 16.40
C GLU A 65 -18.80 3.52 16.30
N ARG A 66 -19.48 3.46 15.15
CA ARG A 66 -20.58 2.51 14.91
C ARG A 66 -20.13 1.05 14.80
N THR A 67 -18.93 0.80 14.28
CA THR A 67 -18.36 -0.54 14.14
C THR A 67 -18.21 -1.18 15.51
N ARG A 68 -18.87 -2.32 15.72
CA ARG A 68 -18.72 -3.14 16.93
C ARG A 68 -17.58 -4.14 16.72
N ALA A 69 -16.87 -4.47 17.79
CA ALA A 69 -15.92 -5.58 17.75
C ALA A 69 -16.67 -6.91 17.87
N GLU A 70 -16.40 -7.85 16.98
CA GLU A 70 -16.88 -9.23 17.05
C GLU A 70 -16.30 -9.98 18.27
N GLU A 71 -17.13 -10.82 18.91
CA GLU A 71 -16.66 -11.81 19.91
C GLU A 71 -15.77 -12.85 19.21
N THR A 72 -14.69 -13.29 19.87
CA THR A 72 -13.79 -14.30 19.25
C THR A 72 -14.48 -15.67 19.12
N PRO A 73 -14.03 -16.56 18.22
CA PRO A 73 -14.66 -17.88 18.06
C PRO A 73 -14.70 -18.67 19.37
N LEU A 74 -13.63 -18.69 20.16
CA LEU A 74 -13.61 -19.30 21.49
C LEU A 74 -14.56 -18.62 22.49
N GLN A 75 -14.77 -17.30 22.42
CA GLN A 75 -15.79 -16.64 23.27
C GLN A 75 -17.20 -17.12 22.89
N LYS A 76 -17.50 -17.21 21.59
CA LYS A 76 -18.76 -17.75 21.05
C LYS A 76 -18.97 -19.22 21.46
N GLU A 77 -17.93 -20.06 21.37
CA GLU A 77 -17.97 -21.46 21.82
C GLU A 77 -18.14 -21.59 23.33
N ILE A 78 -17.38 -20.86 24.15
CA ILE A 78 -17.50 -20.89 25.61
C ILE A 78 -18.89 -20.42 26.03
N ALA A 79 -19.46 -19.40 25.38
CA ALA A 79 -20.82 -18.96 25.63
C ALA A 79 -21.86 -20.04 25.28
N ALA A 80 -21.69 -20.76 24.16
CA ALA A 80 -22.56 -21.86 23.76
C ALA A 80 -22.47 -23.06 24.72
N VAL A 81 -21.26 -23.49 25.08
CA VAL A 81 -20.99 -24.58 26.03
C VAL A 81 -21.48 -24.24 27.45
N SER A 82 -21.25 -23.02 27.92
CA SER A 82 -21.72 -22.57 29.24
C SER A 82 -23.25 -22.51 29.30
N ARG A 83 -23.90 -22.12 28.19
CA ARG A 83 -25.37 -22.05 28.09
C ARG A 83 -26.00 -23.45 28.02
N SER A 84 -25.40 -24.40 27.29
CA SER A 84 -25.89 -25.78 27.22
C SER A 84 -25.65 -26.55 28.52
N LEU A 85 -24.47 -26.43 29.13
CA LEU A 85 -24.16 -27.01 30.43
C LEU A 85 -25.03 -26.41 31.54
N GLY A 86 -25.19 -25.09 31.58
CA GLY A 86 -26.06 -24.42 32.55
C GLY A 86 -27.52 -24.88 32.46
N LEU A 87 -28.06 -25.02 31.24
CA LEU A 87 -29.40 -25.56 31.02
C LEU A 87 -29.52 -27.02 31.50
N LEU A 88 -28.53 -27.86 31.19
CA LEU A 88 -28.47 -29.26 31.62
C LEU A 88 -28.41 -29.38 33.15
N VAL A 89 -27.56 -28.60 33.81
CA VAL A 89 -27.38 -28.60 35.26
C VAL A 89 -28.67 -28.15 35.97
N VAL A 90 -29.31 -27.09 35.49
CA VAL A 90 -30.62 -26.64 36.04
C VAL A 90 -31.70 -27.70 35.81
N ALA A 91 -31.75 -28.33 34.64
CA ALA A 91 -32.72 -29.39 34.36
C ALA A 91 -32.52 -30.60 35.29
N VAL A 92 -31.28 -31.07 35.49
CA VAL A 92 -30.96 -32.17 36.40
C VAL A 92 -31.29 -31.79 37.85
N ALA A 93 -30.94 -30.58 38.30
CA ALA A 93 -31.27 -30.11 39.65
C ALA A 93 -32.79 -30.08 39.90
N VAL A 94 -33.58 -29.55 38.96
CA VAL A 94 -35.05 -29.54 39.04
C VAL A 94 -35.63 -30.96 39.04
N VAL A 95 -35.14 -31.85 38.17
CA VAL A 95 -35.58 -33.27 38.14
C VAL A 95 -35.29 -33.97 39.46
N VAL A 96 -34.09 -33.78 40.05
CA VAL A 96 -33.74 -34.33 41.36
C VAL A 96 -34.61 -33.74 42.48
N MET A 97 -34.84 -32.43 42.49
CA MET A 97 -35.72 -31.78 43.48
C MET A 97 -37.15 -32.34 43.42
N VAL A 98 -37.72 -32.46 42.22
CA VAL A 98 -39.07 -33.02 42.02
C VAL A 98 -39.11 -34.50 42.43
N ALA A 99 -38.10 -35.29 42.08
CA ALA A 99 -38.02 -36.70 42.49
C ALA A 99 -37.95 -36.86 44.02
N VAL A 100 -37.16 -36.04 44.72
CA VAL A 100 -37.07 -36.08 46.20
C VAL A 100 -38.42 -35.71 46.83
N VAL A 101 -39.09 -34.65 46.34
CA VAL A 101 -40.43 -34.23 46.80
C VAL A 101 -41.47 -35.34 46.59
N LEU A 102 -41.45 -36.03 45.46
CA LEU A 102 -42.39 -37.12 45.16
C LEU A 102 -42.14 -38.39 45.98
N VAL A 103 -40.88 -38.68 46.34
CA VAL A 103 -40.51 -39.91 47.07
C VAL A 103 -40.63 -39.77 48.59
N HIS A 104 -40.26 -38.62 49.14
CA HIS A 104 -40.25 -38.39 50.60
C HIS A 104 -41.49 -37.62 51.10
N GLY A 105 -42.21 -36.95 50.20
CA GLY A 105 -43.22 -35.95 50.57
C GLY A 105 -42.59 -34.65 51.07
N VAL A 106 -43.44 -33.67 51.35
CA VAL A 106 -43.08 -32.40 52.00
C VAL A 106 -44.10 -32.18 53.11
N SER A 107 -43.65 -32.33 54.36
CA SER A 107 -44.49 -32.24 55.57
C SER A 107 -44.45 -30.85 56.20
N GLY A 108 -43.44 -30.03 55.89
CA GLY A 108 -43.39 -28.63 56.29
C GLY A 108 -42.34 -27.79 55.55
N PRO A 109 -42.21 -26.49 55.89
CA PRO A 109 -41.31 -25.57 55.19
C PRO A 109 -39.82 -25.97 55.25
N GLY A 110 -39.40 -26.68 56.30
CA GLY A 110 -38.01 -27.15 56.45
C GLY A 110 -37.59 -28.18 55.41
N ASP A 111 -38.50 -29.06 55.00
CA ASP A 111 -38.23 -30.06 53.96
C ASP A 111 -38.01 -29.38 52.61
N LEU A 112 -38.82 -28.37 52.29
CA LEU A 112 -38.69 -27.57 51.07
C LEU A 112 -37.36 -26.81 51.02
N VAL A 113 -36.91 -26.24 52.14
CA VAL A 113 -35.58 -25.62 52.26
C VAL A 113 -34.47 -26.67 52.05
N THR A 114 -34.63 -27.87 52.59
CA THR A 114 -33.66 -28.97 52.42
C THR A 114 -33.56 -29.42 50.96
N VAL A 115 -34.70 -29.56 50.27
CA VAL A 115 -34.74 -29.86 48.83
C VAL A 115 -34.10 -28.75 47.99
N LEU A 116 -34.37 -27.48 48.32
CA LEU A 116 -33.78 -26.34 47.63
C LEU A 116 -32.26 -26.28 47.83
N LEU A 117 -31.77 -26.50 49.05
CA LEU A 117 -30.34 -26.57 49.35
C LEU A 117 -29.67 -27.71 48.58
N LEU A 118 -30.30 -28.90 48.50
CA LEU A 118 -29.78 -30.02 47.71
C LEU A 118 -29.67 -29.68 46.22
N GLY A 119 -30.69 -29.05 45.64
CA GLY A 119 -30.70 -28.61 44.24
C GLY A 119 -29.62 -27.55 43.95
N VAL A 120 -29.46 -26.56 44.83
CA VAL A 120 -28.42 -25.53 44.71
C VAL A 120 -27.01 -26.12 44.88
N SER A 121 -26.80 -27.01 45.86
CA SER A 121 -25.50 -27.69 46.06
C SER A 121 -25.12 -28.55 44.85
N LEU A 122 -26.07 -29.29 44.26
CA LEU A 122 -25.84 -30.06 43.04
C LEU A 122 -25.53 -29.15 41.84
N ALA A 123 -26.21 -27.99 41.74
CA ALA A 123 -25.96 -27.03 40.67
C ALA A 123 -24.56 -26.42 40.77
N VAL A 124 -24.14 -25.95 41.94
CA VAL A 124 -22.79 -25.38 42.16
C VAL A 124 -21.71 -26.44 41.91
N ALA A 125 -21.88 -27.67 42.42
CA ALA A 125 -20.91 -28.74 42.24
C ALA A 125 -20.69 -29.18 40.78
N ALA A 126 -21.57 -28.77 39.85
CA ALA A 126 -21.46 -29.07 38.42
C ALA A 126 -20.91 -27.90 37.58
N VAL A 127 -20.65 -26.72 38.16
CA VAL A 127 -20.05 -25.57 37.45
C VAL A 127 -18.52 -25.72 37.40
N PRO A 128 -17.88 -25.61 36.21
CA PRO A 128 -16.44 -25.75 36.08
C PRO A 128 -15.70 -24.45 36.45
N GLU A 129 -15.79 -24.03 37.72
CA GLU A 129 -15.27 -22.74 38.24
C GLU A 129 -13.78 -22.49 37.94
N GLY A 130 -12.97 -23.55 37.81
CA GLY A 130 -11.54 -23.42 37.47
C GLY A 130 -11.23 -23.11 36.00
N LEU A 131 -12.19 -23.31 35.08
CA LEU A 131 -11.94 -23.19 33.64
C LEU A 131 -11.50 -21.78 33.19
N PRO A 132 -12.12 -20.67 33.64
CA PRO A 132 -11.70 -19.33 33.24
C PRO A 132 -10.27 -18.98 33.70
N ALA A 133 -9.86 -19.48 34.87
CA ALA A 133 -8.52 -19.26 35.42
C ALA A 133 -7.44 -20.01 34.64
N ILE A 134 -7.71 -21.29 34.29
CA ILE A 134 -6.80 -22.10 33.46
C ILE A 134 -6.67 -21.48 32.06
N LEU A 135 -7.78 -21.07 31.44
CA LEU A 135 -7.77 -20.44 30.12
C LEU A 135 -6.98 -19.12 30.14
N SER A 136 -7.22 -18.26 31.12
CA SER A 136 -6.49 -16.99 31.27
C SER A 136 -4.98 -17.19 31.39
N LEU A 137 -4.54 -18.23 32.11
CA LEU A 137 -3.12 -18.59 32.22
C LEU A 137 -2.53 -19.07 30.89
N VAL A 138 -3.25 -19.92 30.13
CA VAL A 138 -2.81 -20.41 28.82
C VAL A 138 -2.72 -19.27 27.80
N LEU A 139 -3.73 -18.41 27.73
CA LEU A 139 -3.74 -17.25 26.84
C LEU A 139 -2.63 -16.25 27.20
N ALA A 140 -2.39 -15.98 28.49
CA ALA A 140 -1.29 -15.11 28.93
C ALA A 140 0.10 -15.68 28.58
N LEU A 141 0.28 -17.01 28.63
CA LEU A 141 1.50 -17.66 28.12
C LEU A 141 1.63 -17.52 26.59
N GLY A 142 0.51 -17.59 25.86
CA GLY A 142 0.43 -17.29 24.42
C GLY A 142 0.83 -15.87 24.07
N VAL A 143 0.23 -14.86 24.71
CA VAL A 143 0.62 -13.44 24.56
C VAL A 143 2.11 -13.24 24.83
N ARG A 144 2.66 -13.87 25.89
CA ARG A 144 4.09 -13.77 26.20
C ARG A 144 5.00 -14.48 25.20
N ALA A 145 4.48 -15.42 24.41
CA ALA A 145 5.20 -16.03 23.29
C ALA A 145 5.16 -15.11 22.04
N MET A 146 4.01 -14.51 21.74
CA MET A 146 3.86 -13.59 20.60
C MET A 146 4.63 -12.27 20.80
N ALA A 147 4.60 -11.69 21.99
CA ALA A 147 5.35 -10.45 22.30
C ALA A 147 6.88 -10.63 22.23
N ARG A 148 7.40 -11.87 22.27
CA ARG A 148 8.80 -12.21 22.02
C ARG A 148 9.16 -12.34 20.53
N ARG A 149 8.14 -12.28 19.66
CA ARG A 149 8.20 -12.26 18.19
C ARG A 149 7.59 -10.95 17.68
N ASN A 150 7.77 -9.85 18.40
CA ASN A 150 7.27 -8.50 18.10
C ASN A 150 5.73 -8.32 17.98
N ALA A 151 4.94 -9.39 18.01
CA ALA A 151 3.48 -9.36 17.95
C ALA A 151 2.87 -9.03 19.34
N VAL A 152 2.46 -7.78 19.54
CA VAL A 152 1.89 -7.27 20.80
C VAL A 152 0.37 -7.36 20.77
N LEU A 153 -0.21 -8.23 21.59
CA LEU A 153 -1.64 -8.43 21.74
C LEU A 153 -2.19 -7.49 22.83
N LYS A 154 -3.28 -6.77 22.52
CA LYS A 154 -3.94 -5.83 23.45
C LYS A 154 -4.95 -6.49 24.38
N ASP A 155 -5.45 -7.67 24.01
CA ASP A 155 -6.30 -8.52 24.85
C ASP A 155 -5.85 -10.00 24.77
N LEU A 156 -6.28 -10.81 25.73
CA LEU A 156 -5.86 -12.22 25.82
C LEU A 156 -6.57 -13.14 24.82
N HIS A 157 -7.80 -12.83 24.40
CA HIS A 157 -8.62 -13.70 23.56
C HIS A 157 -8.19 -13.64 22.09
N SER A 158 -7.70 -12.49 21.63
CA SER A 158 -7.15 -12.29 20.28
C SER A 158 -5.99 -13.23 19.90
N VAL A 159 -5.33 -13.89 20.87
CA VAL A 159 -4.37 -14.99 20.59
C VAL A 159 -5.05 -16.17 19.88
N GLU A 160 -6.30 -16.48 20.25
CA GLU A 160 -7.07 -17.55 19.66
C GLU A 160 -7.68 -17.13 18.32
N ALA A 161 -8.24 -15.92 18.21
CA ALA A 161 -8.72 -15.40 16.92
C ALA A 161 -7.62 -15.39 15.84
N LEU A 162 -6.36 -15.11 16.23
CA LEU A 162 -5.20 -15.24 15.36
C LEU A 162 -4.89 -16.71 14.99
N GLY A 163 -4.87 -17.61 15.98
CA GLY A 163 -4.63 -19.05 15.73
C GLY A 163 -5.76 -19.76 14.95
N ALA A 164 -6.95 -19.17 14.92
CA ALA A 164 -8.11 -19.64 14.16
C ALA A 164 -8.28 -18.93 12.80
N ALA A 165 -7.43 -17.96 12.47
CA ALA A 165 -7.53 -17.18 11.23
C ALA A 165 -7.47 -18.09 9.99
N SER A 166 -8.38 -17.84 9.05
CA SER A 166 -8.50 -18.62 7.80
C SER A 166 -8.26 -17.75 6.55
N VAL A 167 -8.42 -16.43 6.70
CA VAL A 167 -8.09 -15.44 5.68
C VAL A 167 -7.30 -14.30 6.33
N ILE A 168 -6.17 -13.92 5.73
CA ILE A 168 -5.46 -12.68 6.04
C ILE A 168 -5.75 -11.69 4.92
N CYS A 169 -6.63 -10.74 5.18
CA CYS A 169 -6.73 -9.52 4.40
C CYS A 169 -5.54 -8.63 4.75
N SER A 170 -4.77 -8.22 3.75
CA SER A 170 -3.61 -7.35 3.92
C SER A 170 -3.70 -6.16 2.98
N ASP A 171 -3.38 -4.97 3.49
CA ASP A 171 -3.03 -3.88 2.57
C ASP A 171 -1.74 -4.22 1.79
N LYS A 172 -1.58 -3.61 0.62
CA LYS A 172 -0.39 -3.72 -0.22
C LYS A 172 0.75 -2.83 0.30
N THR A 173 0.46 -1.53 0.47
CA THR A 173 1.50 -0.51 0.69
C THR A 173 2.13 -0.67 2.07
N GLY A 174 3.46 -0.67 2.15
CA GLY A 174 4.23 -0.78 3.40
C GLY A 174 4.18 -2.16 4.10
N THR A 175 3.08 -2.90 3.98
CA THR A 175 2.90 -4.24 4.58
C THR A 175 3.41 -5.36 3.69
N LEU A 176 3.01 -5.40 2.41
CA LEU A 176 3.46 -6.42 1.45
C LEU A 176 4.58 -5.90 0.54
N THR A 177 4.57 -4.61 0.26
CA THR A 177 5.67 -3.90 -0.41
C THR A 177 6.53 -3.13 0.59
N ARG A 178 7.64 -2.58 0.12
CA ARG A 178 8.54 -1.78 0.97
C ARG A 178 8.12 -0.32 1.14
N ASN A 179 7.24 0.19 0.26
CA ASN A 179 7.01 1.62 0.08
C ASN A 179 8.29 2.38 -0.34
N GLU A 180 9.13 1.72 -1.14
CA GLU A 180 10.42 2.23 -1.61
C GLU A 180 10.49 2.17 -3.14
N MET A 181 10.09 3.25 -3.82
CA MET A 181 10.01 3.28 -5.29
C MET A 181 11.38 2.94 -5.91
N THR A 182 11.43 1.80 -6.61
CA THR A 182 12.66 1.18 -7.09
C THR A 182 12.65 1.10 -8.62
N LEU A 183 13.68 1.64 -9.25
CA LEU A 183 13.91 1.55 -10.70
C LEU A 183 14.47 0.15 -11.02
N THR A 184 13.74 -0.66 -11.80
CA THR A 184 14.09 -2.07 -12.07
C THR A 184 14.27 -2.40 -13.56
N ARG A 185 13.89 -1.48 -14.46
CA ARG A 185 14.10 -1.59 -15.92
C ARG A 185 14.62 -0.26 -16.48
N VAL A 186 15.55 -0.35 -17.41
CA VAL A 186 15.95 0.75 -18.30
C VAL A 186 15.86 0.21 -19.73
N VAL A 187 14.98 0.79 -20.54
CA VAL A 187 14.75 0.44 -21.95
C VAL A 187 15.28 1.56 -22.84
N THR A 188 16.08 1.20 -23.83
CA THR A 188 16.89 2.10 -24.63
C THR A 188 16.85 1.70 -26.11
N ALA A 189 17.44 2.47 -27.01
CA ALA A 189 17.35 2.20 -28.45
C ALA A 189 17.98 0.87 -28.88
N SER A 190 19.05 0.42 -28.18
CA SER A 190 19.73 -0.85 -28.46
C SER A 190 19.19 -2.06 -27.67
N GLY A 191 18.25 -1.88 -26.73
CA GLY A 191 17.70 -2.98 -25.94
C GLY A 191 17.25 -2.60 -24.52
N THR A 192 17.47 -3.51 -23.55
CA THR A 192 16.94 -3.37 -22.19
C THR A 192 17.94 -3.88 -21.14
N ALA A 193 18.16 -3.08 -20.11
CA ALA A 193 18.81 -3.49 -18.86
C ALA A 193 17.78 -3.68 -17.74
N ALA A 194 17.96 -4.73 -16.94
CA ALA A 194 17.28 -4.90 -15.65
C ALA A 194 18.23 -4.49 -14.52
N LEU A 195 17.74 -3.74 -13.55
CA LEU A 195 18.47 -3.48 -12.30
C LEU A 195 18.03 -4.48 -11.23
N SER A 196 18.96 -4.80 -10.33
CA SER A 196 18.75 -5.65 -9.15
C SER A 196 19.01 -4.85 -7.87
N GLY A 197 18.48 -5.31 -6.74
CA GLY A 197 18.57 -4.64 -5.44
C GLY A 197 17.42 -3.66 -5.20
N THR A 198 16.67 -3.90 -4.12
CA THR A 198 15.45 -3.17 -3.71
C THR A 198 15.76 -2.02 -2.77
N GLY A 199 14.95 -0.97 -2.82
CA GLY A 199 15.09 0.19 -1.94
C GLY A 199 16.17 1.19 -2.36
N TYR A 200 16.38 2.18 -1.50
CA TYR A 200 17.25 3.33 -1.77
C TYR A 200 18.75 3.06 -1.58
N GLY A 201 19.13 1.86 -1.12
CA GLY A 201 20.52 1.45 -0.94
C GLY A 201 21.28 1.25 -2.27
N PRO A 202 22.62 1.40 -2.27
CA PRO A 202 23.47 1.24 -3.43
C PRO A 202 23.62 -0.22 -3.89
N GLU A 203 23.20 -1.18 -3.07
CA GLU A 203 23.31 -2.61 -3.33
C GLU A 203 22.53 -2.99 -4.59
N GLY A 204 23.22 -3.53 -5.59
CA GLY A 204 22.59 -3.93 -6.84
C GLY A 204 23.55 -4.08 -8.00
N SER A 205 23.00 -4.41 -9.16
CA SER A 205 23.74 -4.47 -10.42
C SER A 205 22.82 -4.35 -11.63
N ALA A 206 23.31 -3.68 -12.69
CA ALA A 206 22.69 -3.64 -14.00
C ALA A 206 23.06 -4.89 -14.83
N ARG A 207 22.06 -5.61 -15.33
CA ARG A 207 22.20 -6.77 -16.22
C ARG A 207 21.38 -6.55 -17.49
N VAL A 208 22.04 -6.61 -18.65
CA VAL A 208 21.35 -6.59 -19.95
C VAL A 208 20.49 -7.84 -20.10
N VAL A 209 19.22 -7.66 -20.48
CA VAL A 209 18.23 -8.72 -20.70
C VAL A 209 17.77 -8.82 -22.16
N ALA A 210 17.92 -7.74 -22.93
CA ALA A 210 17.74 -7.71 -24.38
C ALA A 210 18.76 -6.74 -25.01
N GLY A 211 19.20 -7.02 -26.23
CA GLY A 211 20.18 -6.19 -26.95
C GLY A 211 21.64 -6.56 -26.70
N ALA A 212 22.55 -5.82 -27.35
CA ALA A 212 24.00 -6.01 -27.19
C ALA A 212 24.50 -5.30 -25.92
N ARG A 213 25.41 -5.94 -25.17
CA ARG A 213 25.80 -5.52 -23.82
C ARG A 213 26.26 -4.05 -23.75
N ASP A 214 27.28 -3.72 -24.52
CA ASP A 214 28.00 -2.46 -24.35
C ASP A 214 27.19 -1.22 -24.78
N PRO A 215 26.47 -1.18 -25.92
CA PRO A 215 25.61 -0.04 -26.25
C PRO A 215 24.43 0.10 -25.29
N VAL A 216 23.80 -1.00 -24.83
CA VAL A 216 22.71 -0.91 -23.84
C VAL A 216 23.19 -0.35 -22.50
N LEU A 217 24.40 -0.72 -22.04
CA LEU A 217 24.97 -0.16 -20.80
C LEU A 217 25.47 1.29 -20.97
N ALA A 218 25.82 1.71 -22.18
CA ALA A 218 26.15 3.11 -22.48
C ALA A 218 24.89 3.99 -22.52
N GLU A 219 23.86 3.56 -23.23
CA GLU A 219 22.55 4.23 -23.29
C GLU A 219 21.91 4.29 -21.89
N ALA A 220 21.90 3.17 -21.15
CA ALA A 220 21.34 3.12 -19.80
C ALA A 220 22.08 4.05 -18.82
N ARG A 221 23.40 4.27 -19.01
CA ARG A 221 24.15 5.28 -18.25
C ARG A 221 23.62 6.68 -18.55
N ALA A 222 23.40 7.02 -19.82
CA ALA A 222 22.87 8.32 -20.20
C ALA A 222 21.46 8.55 -19.62
N VAL A 223 20.59 7.53 -19.65
CA VAL A 223 19.25 7.58 -19.02
C VAL A 223 19.33 7.80 -17.50
N LEU A 224 20.13 6.99 -16.79
CA LEU A 224 20.23 7.09 -15.34
C LEU A 224 20.87 8.41 -14.90
N VAL A 225 21.92 8.88 -15.60
CA VAL A 225 22.50 10.21 -15.35
C VAL A 225 21.45 11.29 -15.60
N GLY A 226 20.80 11.33 -16.76
CA GLY A 226 19.84 12.40 -17.09
C GLY A 226 18.66 12.49 -16.12
N GLY A 227 18.08 11.34 -15.71
CA GLY A 227 16.99 11.32 -14.72
C GLY A 227 17.43 11.53 -13.26
N ALA A 228 18.72 11.36 -12.96
CA ALA A 228 19.33 11.77 -11.69
C ALA A 228 19.79 13.24 -11.67
N ARG A 229 19.99 13.88 -12.84
CA ARG A 229 20.28 15.32 -12.96
C ARG A 229 19.00 16.15 -12.96
N ALA A 230 18.00 15.76 -13.75
CA ALA A 230 16.64 16.32 -13.69
C ALA A 230 15.90 15.72 -12.48
N ASN A 231 16.26 16.15 -11.28
CA ASN A 231 15.91 15.51 -10.00
C ASN A 231 16.02 16.50 -8.82
N ASN A 232 15.03 16.57 -7.94
CA ASN A 232 15.04 17.41 -6.75
C ASN A 232 15.00 16.60 -5.44
N ALA A 233 15.02 15.26 -5.52
CA ALA A 233 15.16 14.40 -4.35
C ALA A 233 16.62 14.34 -3.84
N GLN A 234 16.79 13.85 -2.62
CA GLN A 234 18.07 13.59 -1.97
C GLN A 234 18.01 12.24 -1.26
N LEU A 235 19.15 11.55 -1.17
CA LEU A 235 19.30 10.32 -0.40
C LEU A 235 20.26 10.58 0.77
N ASP A 236 19.82 10.29 2.00
CA ASP A 236 20.70 10.22 3.17
C ASP A 236 20.90 8.76 3.58
N GLY A 237 22.17 8.33 3.64
CA GLY A 237 22.60 7.02 4.11
C GLY A 237 23.12 7.01 5.55
N SER A 238 22.89 8.08 6.32
CA SER A 238 23.41 8.24 7.67
C SER A 238 22.96 7.10 8.61
N GLY A 239 23.86 6.68 9.51
CA GLY A 239 23.62 5.55 10.41
C GLY A 239 23.54 4.16 9.74
N GLY A 240 23.64 4.06 8.41
CA GLY A 240 23.53 2.81 7.67
C GLY A 240 22.10 2.41 7.28
N GLN A 241 21.14 3.33 7.41
CA GLN A 241 19.84 3.23 6.76
C GLN A 241 19.75 4.27 5.64
N TRP A 242 19.14 3.91 4.52
CA TRP A 242 18.96 4.83 3.39
C TRP A 242 17.55 5.41 3.40
N THR A 243 17.45 6.73 3.44
CA THR A 243 16.18 7.47 3.45
C THR A 243 16.13 8.45 2.29
N ALA A 244 14.96 8.58 1.67
CA ALA A 244 14.70 9.55 0.62
C ALA A 244 14.06 10.82 1.20
N GLN A 245 14.52 11.98 0.74
CA GLN A 245 13.90 13.28 0.97
C GLN A 245 13.48 13.85 -0.39
N GLY A 246 12.26 14.36 -0.50
CA GLY A 246 11.65 14.72 -1.79
C GLY A 246 10.77 13.61 -2.34
N ASP A 247 10.65 13.53 -3.67
CA ASP A 247 9.75 12.58 -4.33
C ASP A 247 10.35 11.15 -4.44
N PRO A 248 9.61 10.08 -4.09
CA PRO A 248 10.08 8.69 -4.18
C PRO A 248 10.44 8.24 -5.60
N THR A 249 9.65 8.63 -6.60
CA THR A 249 9.87 8.29 -8.02
C THR A 249 11.14 9.00 -8.56
N GLU A 250 11.49 10.18 -8.03
CA GLU A 250 12.77 10.83 -8.29
C GLU A 250 13.94 10.16 -7.55
N ALA A 251 13.78 9.83 -6.26
CA ALA A 251 14.79 9.15 -5.46
C ALA A 251 15.23 7.80 -6.05
N ALA A 252 14.32 7.11 -6.75
CA ALA A 252 14.58 5.88 -7.50
C ALA A 252 15.73 5.99 -8.53
N PHE A 253 15.96 7.17 -9.12
CA PHE A 253 17.07 7.39 -10.06
C PHE A 253 18.41 7.52 -9.32
N LEU A 254 18.44 8.20 -8.17
CA LEU A 254 19.63 8.37 -7.36
C LEU A 254 20.11 7.01 -6.83
N ALA A 255 19.19 6.18 -6.35
CA ALA A 255 19.46 4.81 -5.92
C ALA A 255 19.90 3.88 -7.08
N ALA A 256 19.58 4.22 -8.33
CA ALA A 256 19.97 3.45 -9.51
C ALA A 256 21.39 3.76 -10.02
N LEU A 257 21.93 4.97 -9.78
CA LEU A 257 23.29 5.36 -10.18
C LEU A 257 24.39 4.38 -9.74
N PRO A 258 24.54 4.00 -8.44
CA PRO A 258 25.60 3.08 -8.02
C PRO A 258 25.47 1.67 -8.61
N LYS A 259 24.24 1.27 -9.00
CA LYS A 259 23.94 -0.06 -9.57
C LYS A 259 24.48 -0.23 -11.00
N LEU A 260 24.99 0.84 -11.64
CA LEU A 260 25.66 0.83 -12.94
C LEU A 260 27.07 1.47 -12.84
N PRO A 261 28.17 0.68 -12.91
CA PRO A 261 29.53 1.18 -12.68
C PRO A 261 29.89 2.39 -13.53
N GLY A 262 30.34 3.47 -12.88
CA GLY A 262 30.69 4.76 -13.50
C GLY A 262 29.52 5.73 -13.77
N ALA A 263 28.28 5.41 -13.37
CA ALA A 263 27.14 6.31 -13.61
C ALA A 263 27.07 7.42 -12.54
N ALA A 264 27.39 7.09 -11.28
CA ALA A 264 27.52 8.09 -10.21
C ALA A 264 28.60 9.14 -10.53
N ASP A 265 29.78 8.70 -10.98
CA ASP A 265 30.88 9.61 -11.35
C ASP A 265 30.50 10.52 -12.52
N ALA A 266 29.80 9.98 -13.52
CA ALA A 266 29.27 10.75 -14.64
C ALA A 266 28.20 11.76 -14.20
N ALA A 267 27.33 11.42 -13.25
CA ALA A 267 26.35 12.36 -12.69
C ALA A 267 26.99 13.44 -11.79
N ALA A 268 28.10 13.14 -11.12
CA ALA A 268 28.89 14.11 -10.35
C ALA A 268 29.65 15.12 -11.23
N GLY A 269 29.86 14.80 -12.52
CA GLY A 269 30.49 15.70 -13.50
C GLY A 269 29.67 16.93 -13.91
N PHE A 270 28.45 17.11 -13.39
CA PHE A 270 27.54 18.20 -13.77
C PHE A 270 27.23 19.17 -12.62
N GLY A 271 27.26 20.48 -12.89
CA GLY A 271 26.77 21.53 -11.98
C GLY A 271 25.44 22.11 -12.48
N ARG A 272 24.42 22.26 -11.64
CA ARG A 272 23.13 22.84 -12.08
C ARG A 272 23.22 24.35 -12.19
N LEU A 273 22.81 24.90 -13.33
CA LEU A 273 22.71 26.34 -13.59
C LEU A 273 21.26 26.86 -13.50
N ALA A 274 20.28 26.08 -13.96
CA ALA A 274 18.86 26.46 -13.94
C ALA A 274 17.93 25.23 -13.93
N GLU A 275 16.67 25.43 -13.57
CA GLU A 275 15.61 24.41 -13.65
C GLU A 275 14.28 24.96 -14.17
N VAL A 276 13.52 24.09 -14.83
CA VAL A 276 12.11 24.29 -15.18
C VAL A 276 11.32 23.19 -14.45
N PRO A 277 10.77 23.47 -13.26
CA PRO A 277 10.25 22.44 -12.36
C PRO A 277 9.05 21.69 -12.95
N PHE A 278 8.75 20.52 -12.38
CA PHE A 278 7.59 19.72 -12.79
C PHE A 278 6.27 20.48 -12.56
N THR A 279 5.38 20.45 -13.56
CA THR A 279 3.96 20.78 -13.42
C THR A 279 3.13 19.75 -14.20
N SER A 280 1.94 19.37 -13.72
CA SER A 280 1.09 18.41 -14.45
C SER A 280 0.55 18.92 -15.78
N GLU A 281 0.66 20.23 -16.05
CA GLU A 281 0.39 20.83 -17.36
C GLU A 281 1.44 20.43 -18.41
N ARG A 282 2.73 20.31 -18.02
CA ARG A 282 3.83 19.86 -18.90
C ARG A 282 4.18 18.38 -18.73
N ARG A 283 3.84 17.79 -17.56
CA ARG A 283 4.16 16.43 -17.11
C ARG A 283 5.65 16.07 -17.16
N MET A 284 6.51 17.07 -17.08
CA MET A 284 7.97 16.91 -17.14
C MET A 284 8.70 17.99 -16.35
N MET A 285 9.91 17.66 -15.91
CA MET A 285 10.93 18.54 -15.34
C MET A 285 12.09 18.64 -16.33
N SER A 286 12.69 19.82 -16.43
CA SER A 286 13.98 20.00 -17.11
C SER A 286 14.98 20.74 -16.22
N VAL A 287 16.28 20.46 -16.40
CA VAL A 287 17.39 21.21 -15.78
C VAL A 287 18.44 21.54 -16.81
N VAL A 288 19.07 22.71 -16.69
CA VAL A 288 20.26 23.09 -17.46
C VAL A 288 21.47 22.96 -16.57
N ASP A 289 22.37 22.07 -16.95
CA ASP A 289 23.60 21.77 -16.22
C ASP A 289 24.84 22.11 -17.06
N GLU A 290 25.94 22.47 -16.40
CA GLU A 290 27.28 22.64 -16.99
C GLU A 290 28.12 21.36 -16.80
N GLU A 291 28.81 20.91 -17.85
CA GLU A 291 29.73 19.77 -17.80
C GLU A 291 31.15 20.19 -17.37
N THR A 292 31.54 19.71 -16.18
CA THR A 292 32.74 20.11 -15.45
C THR A 292 34.01 19.87 -16.29
N GLY A 293 34.76 20.94 -16.54
CA GLY A 293 36.02 20.90 -17.29
C GLY A 293 35.87 20.99 -18.82
N THR A 294 34.65 21.01 -19.35
CA THR A 294 34.40 21.36 -20.76
C THR A 294 33.69 22.71 -20.92
N GLY A 295 32.84 23.10 -19.96
CA GLY A 295 31.96 24.27 -20.09
C GLY A 295 30.82 24.06 -21.11
N GLU A 296 30.58 22.82 -21.56
CA GLU A 296 29.40 22.52 -22.39
C GLU A 296 28.14 22.51 -21.53
N HIS A 297 27.09 23.20 -21.97
CA HIS A 297 25.80 23.20 -21.31
C HIS A 297 24.95 22.01 -21.82
N ARG A 298 24.27 21.31 -20.92
CA ARG A 298 23.38 20.19 -21.25
C ARG A 298 22.04 20.35 -20.55
N LEU A 299 20.99 20.43 -21.34
CA LEU A 299 19.61 20.29 -20.88
C LEU A 299 19.34 18.80 -20.63
N PHE A 300 18.90 18.44 -19.43
CA PHE A 300 18.35 17.13 -19.13
C PHE A 300 16.85 17.27 -18.82
N THR A 301 16.02 16.41 -19.39
CA THR A 301 14.56 16.42 -19.24
C THR A 301 14.05 15.04 -18.85
N LYS A 302 13.14 14.98 -17.90
CA LYS A 302 12.49 13.75 -17.41
C LYS A 302 10.99 13.96 -17.27
N GLY A 303 10.18 13.02 -17.73
CA GLY A 303 8.72 13.15 -17.66
C GLY A 303 7.95 12.04 -18.36
N ALA A 304 6.69 12.32 -18.69
CA ALA A 304 5.81 11.40 -19.39
C ALA A 304 6.36 11.02 -20.79
N PRO A 305 6.33 9.72 -21.19
CA PRO A 305 6.92 9.26 -22.46
C PRO A 305 6.36 9.91 -23.72
N ASP A 306 5.07 10.19 -23.76
CA ASP A 306 4.35 10.86 -24.85
C ASP A 306 4.78 12.31 -25.02
N GLU A 307 4.76 13.10 -23.93
CA GLU A 307 5.18 14.51 -23.92
C GLU A 307 6.67 14.67 -24.31
N LEU A 308 7.54 13.78 -23.78
CA LEU A 308 8.97 13.82 -24.13
C LEU A 308 9.21 13.40 -25.58
N LEU A 309 8.53 12.35 -26.09
CA LEU A 309 8.65 11.96 -27.50
C LEU A 309 8.22 13.11 -28.42
N ALA A 310 7.12 13.80 -28.13
CA ALA A 310 6.65 14.94 -28.92
C ALA A 310 7.71 16.05 -29.08
N ARG A 311 8.57 16.22 -28.06
CA ARG A 311 9.66 17.22 -28.02
C ARG A 311 11.02 16.69 -28.53
N CYS A 312 11.15 15.39 -28.79
CA CYS A 312 12.38 14.79 -29.32
C CYS A 312 12.46 14.84 -30.86
N SER A 313 13.63 15.19 -31.39
CA SER A 313 14.00 15.07 -32.81
C SER A 313 15.17 14.12 -33.07
N GLY A 314 15.93 13.76 -32.02
CA GLY A 314 16.99 12.74 -32.06
C GLY A 314 16.75 11.57 -31.11
N VAL A 315 17.57 10.53 -31.23
CA VAL A 315 17.65 9.38 -30.32
C VAL A 315 19.10 8.94 -30.15
N LEU A 316 19.49 8.54 -28.94
CA LEU A 316 20.81 7.97 -28.66
C LEU A 316 20.84 6.49 -29.06
N VAL A 317 21.79 6.12 -29.93
CA VAL A 317 22.06 4.74 -30.36
C VAL A 317 23.54 4.43 -30.07
N GLY A 318 23.78 3.60 -29.06
CA GLY A 318 25.09 3.37 -28.46
C GLY A 318 25.67 4.66 -27.89
N ASN A 319 26.59 5.27 -28.64
CA ASN A 319 27.23 6.55 -28.32
C ASN A 319 26.91 7.64 -29.37
N ALA A 320 26.08 7.37 -30.37
CA ALA A 320 25.78 8.30 -31.46
C ALA A 320 24.36 8.86 -31.34
N VAL A 321 24.19 10.16 -31.64
CA VAL A 321 22.85 10.73 -31.82
C VAL A 321 22.42 10.51 -33.27
N GLU A 322 21.29 9.85 -33.45
CA GLU A 322 20.65 9.62 -34.75
C GLU A 322 19.28 10.31 -34.85
N PRO A 323 18.74 10.56 -36.06
CA PRO A 323 17.39 11.11 -36.21
C PRO A 323 16.30 10.20 -35.65
N LEU A 324 15.34 10.79 -34.92
CA LEU A 324 14.14 10.11 -34.42
C LEU A 324 13.06 10.04 -35.51
N ASP A 325 13.28 9.15 -36.48
CA ASP A 325 12.31 8.85 -37.54
C ASP A 325 11.01 8.22 -37.00
N ALA A 326 10.02 8.05 -37.88
CA ALA A 326 8.70 7.51 -37.51
C ALA A 326 8.73 6.07 -36.97
N ALA A 327 9.65 5.22 -37.45
CA ALA A 327 9.78 3.84 -36.98
C ALA A 327 10.45 3.79 -35.60
N ARG A 328 11.49 4.58 -35.39
CA ARG A 328 12.17 4.75 -34.09
C ARG A 328 11.25 5.37 -33.04
N ARG A 329 10.43 6.35 -33.43
CA ARG A 329 9.39 6.97 -32.59
C ARG A 329 8.33 5.95 -32.18
N ALA A 330 7.83 5.15 -33.13
CA ALA A 330 6.88 4.07 -32.83
C ALA A 330 7.48 2.97 -31.93
N ALA A 331 8.75 2.61 -32.14
CA ALA A 331 9.45 1.66 -31.29
C ALA A 331 9.65 2.18 -29.84
N ALA A 332 10.03 3.45 -29.68
CA ALA A 332 10.18 4.08 -28.37
C ALA A 332 8.84 4.22 -27.63
N ALA A 333 7.75 4.58 -28.34
CA ALA A 333 6.40 4.60 -27.78
C ALA A 333 5.94 3.20 -27.35
N GLY A 334 6.03 2.21 -28.23
CA GLY A 334 5.65 0.82 -27.94
C GLY A 334 6.49 0.18 -26.81
N ALA A 335 7.74 0.60 -26.64
CA ALA A 335 8.59 0.20 -25.51
C ALA A 335 8.11 0.79 -24.17
N ALA A 336 7.65 2.05 -24.16
CA ALA A 336 7.04 2.67 -22.98
C ALA A 336 5.67 2.06 -22.66
N GLU A 337 4.84 1.79 -23.69
CA GLU A 337 3.56 1.08 -23.56
C GLU A 337 3.77 -0.34 -23.00
N ALA A 338 4.81 -1.07 -23.44
CA ALA A 338 5.13 -2.40 -22.92
C ALA A 338 5.48 -2.38 -21.42
N LEU A 339 6.28 -1.40 -20.97
CA LEU A 339 6.56 -1.21 -19.54
C LEU A 339 5.28 -0.90 -18.74
N SER A 340 4.37 -0.11 -19.31
CA SER A 340 3.07 0.20 -18.68
C SER A 340 2.15 -1.03 -18.62
N ALA A 341 2.18 -1.89 -19.65
CA ALA A 341 1.48 -3.17 -19.66
C ALA A 341 2.08 -4.20 -18.68
N GLU A 342 3.40 -4.15 -18.42
CA GLU A 342 4.06 -4.82 -17.30
C GLU A 342 3.76 -4.16 -15.92
N ALA A 343 2.84 -3.18 -15.87
CA ALA A 343 2.43 -2.43 -14.68
C ALA A 343 3.57 -1.69 -13.95
N PHE A 344 4.62 -1.29 -14.68
CA PHE A 344 5.57 -0.32 -14.17
C PHE A 344 5.00 1.10 -14.26
N ARG A 345 5.39 1.95 -13.31
CA ARG A 345 5.39 3.40 -13.52
C ARG A 345 6.49 3.71 -14.53
N VAL A 346 6.11 4.37 -15.64
CA VAL A 346 7.03 4.65 -16.75
C VAL A 346 7.39 6.13 -16.77
N LEU A 347 8.68 6.43 -16.76
CA LEU A 347 9.20 7.76 -17.06
C LEU A 347 10.20 7.68 -18.21
N ALA A 348 10.19 8.70 -19.07
CA ALA A 348 11.19 8.90 -20.10
C ALA A 348 12.29 9.86 -19.63
N VAL A 349 13.47 9.74 -20.25
CA VAL A 349 14.58 10.68 -20.11
C VAL A 349 15.07 11.09 -21.49
N ALA A 350 15.23 12.38 -21.68
CA ALA A 350 15.79 13.00 -22.87
C ALA A 350 16.86 14.03 -22.49
N ALA A 351 17.74 14.38 -23.43
CA ALA A 351 18.74 15.42 -23.22
C ALA A 351 19.03 16.21 -24.49
N ARG A 352 19.58 17.41 -24.35
CA ARG A 352 20.03 18.25 -25.48
C ARG A 352 21.30 18.99 -25.09
N CYS A 353 22.38 18.81 -25.85
CA CYS A 353 23.55 19.67 -25.72
C CYS A 353 23.20 21.07 -26.24
N LEU A 354 23.50 22.09 -25.46
CA LEU A 354 23.36 23.49 -25.80
C LEU A 354 24.78 24.04 -26.11
N PRO A 355 24.96 24.84 -27.17
CA PRO A 355 26.26 25.43 -27.44
C PRO A 355 26.67 26.36 -26.29
N GLY A 356 27.86 26.14 -25.71
CA GLY A 356 28.37 26.96 -24.62
C GLY A 356 28.48 28.42 -25.05
N THR A 357 27.79 29.30 -24.34
CA THR A 357 27.91 30.75 -24.49
C THR A 357 29.23 31.19 -23.87
N GLY A 358 30.22 31.49 -24.71
CA GLY A 358 31.59 31.85 -24.30
C GLY A 358 31.74 33.23 -23.65
N GLU A 359 30.76 33.67 -22.87
CA GLU A 359 30.77 34.88 -22.06
C GLU A 359 30.67 34.46 -20.59
N GLU A 360 31.55 34.96 -19.72
CA GLU A 360 31.48 34.64 -18.29
C GLU A 360 30.15 35.12 -17.69
N PRO A 361 29.52 34.36 -16.76
CA PRO A 361 28.34 34.82 -16.04
C PRO A 361 28.65 36.12 -15.29
N ALA A 362 28.08 37.23 -15.77
CA ALA A 362 28.27 38.54 -15.15
C ALA A 362 27.83 38.48 -13.67
N ALA A 363 28.73 38.87 -12.77
CA ALA A 363 28.57 38.61 -11.33
C ALA A 363 27.43 39.42 -10.67
N GLY A 364 26.20 38.92 -10.80
CA GLY A 364 25.00 39.47 -10.18
C GLY A 364 23.79 38.58 -10.43
N THR A 365 23.06 38.24 -9.35
CA THR A 365 21.80 37.45 -9.34
C THR A 365 21.86 36.10 -10.08
N GLY A 366 22.07 35.01 -9.32
CA GLY A 366 22.16 33.63 -9.83
C GLY A 366 20.85 33.02 -10.31
N VAL A 367 20.27 33.60 -11.37
CA VAL A 367 19.26 32.98 -12.23
C VAL A 367 19.68 33.33 -13.66
N LEU A 368 20.03 32.32 -14.46
CA LEU A 368 20.01 32.50 -15.92
C LEU A 368 18.57 32.88 -16.29
N ASP A 369 18.39 34.00 -17.00
CA ASP A 369 17.12 34.37 -17.63
C ASP A 369 16.82 33.38 -18.77
N VAL A 370 16.48 32.15 -18.39
CA VAL A 370 15.88 31.13 -19.26
C VAL A 370 14.58 31.75 -19.78
N PRO A 371 14.46 32.00 -21.10
CA PRO A 371 13.33 32.75 -21.64
C PRO A 371 12.03 32.01 -21.31
N ALA A 372 11.14 32.65 -20.54
CA ALA A 372 9.98 32.00 -19.94
C ALA A 372 9.01 31.43 -20.99
N GLY A 373 9.12 30.13 -21.25
CA GLY A 373 8.32 29.36 -22.21
C GLY A 373 9.09 28.14 -22.73
N ASP A 374 8.48 27.39 -23.66
CA ASP A 374 9.00 26.14 -24.24
C ASP A 374 10.34 26.24 -25.03
N GLY A 375 10.99 27.42 -25.04
CA GLY A 375 12.12 27.75 -25.93
C GLY A 375 13.40 26.94 -25.78
N LEU A 376 13.54 26.12 -24.72
CA LEU A 376 14.61 25.13 -24.57
C LEU A 376 14.08 23.68 -24.66
N GLU A 377 12.82 23.45 -24.27
CA GLU A 377 12.19 22.12 -24.14
C GLU A 377 11.71 21.56 -25.50
N HIS A 378 12.58 21.65 -26.51
CA HIS A 378 12.40 21.15 -27.89
C HIS A 378 13.73 20.60 -28.46
N ASP A 379 13.67 19.92 -29.62
CA ASP A 379 14.83 19.29 -30.29
C ASP A 379 15.67 18.40 -29.36
N LEU A 380 14.97 17.65 -28.50
CA LEU A 380 15.58 16.76 -27.53
C LEU A 380 16.07 15.46 -28.20
N VAL A 381 17.07 14.84 -27.59
CA VAL A 381 17.53 13.48 -27.91
C VAL A 381 16.92 12.52 -26.90
N TRP A 382 16.10 11.59 -27.38
CA TRP A 382 15.58 10.49 -26.57
C TRP A 382 16.71 9.59 -26.11
N LEU A 383 16.86 9.41 -24.79
CA LEU A 383 17.86 8.50 -24.22
C LEU A 383 17.26 7.12 -23.92
N GLY A 384 16.01 7.10 -23.44
CA GLY A 384 15.30 5.88 -23.08
C GLY A 384 14.14 6.12 -22.10
N ALA A 385 13.51 5.02 -21.70
CA ALA A 385 12.47 4.99 -20.68
C ALA A 385 12.84 4.04 -19.54
N VAL A 386 12.29 4.26 -18.35
CA VAL A 386 12.54 3.44 -17.16
C VAL A 386 11.26 2.85 -16.60
N GLY A 387 11.36 1.63 -16.05
CA GLY A 387 10.28 0.97 -15.32
C GLY A 387 10.56 1.01 -13.83
N ILE A 388 9.73 1.77 -13.11
CA ILE A 388 9.79 1.97 -11.65
C ILE A 388 8.61 1.25 -11.00
N ILE A 389 8.82 0.64 -9.84
CA ILE A 389 7.77 -0.05 -9.07
C ILE A 389 8.09 0.03 -7.57
N ASP A 390 7.06 0.03 -6.72
CA ASP A 390 7.21 -0.27 -5.30
C ASP A 390 7.37 -1.79 -5.14
N PRO A 391 8.56 -2.30 -4.77
CA PRO A 391 8.83 -3.72 -4.84
C PRO A 391 8.16 -4.49 -3.69
N PRO A 392 7.72 -5.74 -3.92
CA PRO A 392 7.37 -6.63 -2.83
C PRO A 392 8.56 -6.83 -1.89
N ARG A 393 8.26 -6.98 -0.61
CA ARG A 393 9.20 -7.44 0.41
C ARG A 393 9.71 -8.85 0.08
N GLU A 394 10.99 -9.12 0.29
CA GLU A 394 11.61 -10.42 -0.02
C GLU A 394 11.02 -11.52 0.88
N GLU A 395 10.74 -11.15 2.13
CA GLU A 395 10.11 -11.94 3.17
C GLU A 395 8.61 -12.21 2.90
N ALA A 396 7.90 -11.31 2.22
CA ALA A 396 6.45 -11.41 2.04
C ALA A 396 6.01 -12.57 1.14
N GLY A 397 6.69 -12.81 0.01
CA GLY A 397 6.37 -13.96 -0.86
C GLY A 397 6.57 -15.31 -0.15
N ALA A 398 7.62 -15.42 0.67
CA ALA A 398 7.87 -16.59 1.51
C ALA A 398 6.86 -16.73 2.66
N ALA A 399 6.30 -15.62 3.16
CA ALA A 399 5.24 -15.62 4.15
C ALA A 399 3.88 -16.03 3.56
N VAL A 400 3.49 -15.48 2.40
CA VAL A 400 2.28 -15.89 1.65
C VAL A 400 2.33 -17.39 1.34
N ALA A 401 3.47 -17.90 0.87
CA ALA A 401 3.66 -19.33 0.63
C ALA A 401 3.49 -20.19 1.90
N ARG A 402 3.95 -19.70 3.07
CA ARG A 402 3.74 -20.38 4.37
C ARG A 402 2.28 -20.35 4.82
N ALA A 403 1.59 -19.21 4.71
CA ALA A 403 0.17 -19.08 5.06
C ALA A 403 -0.66 -20.07 4.22
N ARG A 404 -0.46 -20.05 2.90
CA ARG A 404 -1.10 -20.97 1.96
C ARG A 404 -0.82 -22.44 2.26
N ALA A 405 0.39 -22.78 2.73
CA ALA A 405 0.75 -24.14 3.16
C ALA A 405 0.12 -24.56 4.49
N ALA A 406 -0.24 -23.60 5.36
CA ALA A 406 -1.02 -23.82 6.58
C ALA A 406 -2.54 -23.88 6.32
N GLY A 407 -2.99 -23.59 5.09
CA GLY A 407 -4.41 -23.50 4.72
C GLY A 407 -5.01 -22.10 4.85
N VAL A 408 -4.22 -21.11 5.28
CA VAL A 408 -4.63 -19.71 5.44
C VAL A 408 -4.52 -18.98 4.10
N ARG A 409 -5.58 -18.27 3.70
CA ARG A 409 -5.68 -17.57 2.42
C ARG A 409 -5.26 -16.10 2.56
N THR A 410 -4.24 -15.66 1.85
CA THR A 410 -3.97 -14.22 1.69
C THR A 410 -4.99 -13.59 0.73
N VAL A 411 -5.48 -12.40 1.08
CA VAL A 411 -6.26 -11.50 0.22
C VAL A 411 -5.58 -10.14 0.22
N MET A 412 -5.27 -9.60 -0.95
CA MET A 412 -4.71 -8.25 -1.10
C MET A 412 -5.82 -7.22 -1.28
N ILE A 413 -5.72 -6.10 -0.58
CA ILE A 413 -6.61 -4.94 -0.64
C ILE A 413 -5.74 -3.71 -0.91
N THR A 414 -6.08 -2.84 -1.87
CA THR A 414 -5.20 -1.72 -2.24
C THR A 414 -5.88 -0.58 -3.01
N GLY A 415 -5.36 0.64 -2.88
CA GLY A 415 -5.72 1.80 -3.71
C GLY A 415 -5.24 1.69 -5.16
N ASP A 416 -4.19 0.90 -5.41
CA ASP A 416 -3.50 0.78 -6.70
C ASP A 416 -4.43 0.47 -7.89
N HIS A 417 -3.96 0.85 -9.08
CA HIS A 417 -4.60 0.47 -10.33
C HIS A 417 -4.57 -1.05 -10.56
N LEU A 418 -5.58 -1.57 -11.27
CA LEU A 418 -5.86 -3.00 -11.47
C LEU A 418 -4.62 -3.81 -11.92
N ALA A 419 -3.84 -3.25 -12.86
CA ALA A 419 -2.66 -3.89 -13.41
C ALA A 419 -1.54 -4.05 -12.36
N THR A 420 -1.27 -3.02 -11.57
CA THR A 420 -0.24 -3.03 -10.52
C THR A 420 -0.63 -3.98 -9.39
N ALA A 421 -1.88 -3.90 -8.92
CA ALA A 421 -2.41 -4.82 -7.91
C ALA A 421 -2.35 -6.29 -8.38
N GLY A 422 -2.82 -6.57 -9.60
CA GLY A 422 -2.79 -7.91 -10.19
C GLY A 422 -1.37 -8.45 -10.38
N ARG A 423 -0.41 -7.58 -10.74
CA ARG A 423 1.00 -7.97 -10.86
C ARG A 423 1.66 -8.22 -9.50
N ILE A 424 1.57 -7.32 -8.53
CA ILE A 424 2.18 -7.51 -7.20
C ILE A 424 1.59 -8.77 -6.54
N ALA A 425 0.30 -9.05 -6.73
CA ALA A 425 -0.32 -10.29 -6.27
C ALA A 425 0.20 -11.56 -6.98
N ALA A 426 0.60 -11.47 -8.25
CA ALA A 426 1.24 -12.56 -8.98
C ALA A 426 2.71 -12.76 -8.58
N ASP A 427 3.48 -11.66 -8.46
CA ASP A 427 4.88 -11.66 -8.02
C ASP A 427 5.01 -12.20 -6.57
N LEU A 428 3.99 -12.01 -5.72
CA LEU A 428 3.87 -12.59 -4.36
C LEU A 428 3.22 -13.99 -4.29
N GLY A 429 2.66 -14.51 -5.39
CA GLY A 429 1.97 -15.81 -5.42
C GLY A 429 0.60 -15.86 -4.71
N ILE A 430 0.01 -14.69 -4.41
CA ILE A 430 -1.34 -14.51 -3.86
C ILE A 430 -2.39 -14.88 -4.92
N ALA A 431 -2.17 -14.46 -6.16
CA ALA A 431 -3.00 -14.78 -7.32
C ALA A 431 -2.14 -15.43 -8.43
N PRO A 432 -2.73 -16.20 -9.36
CA PRO A 432 -2.04 -16.54 -10.60
C PRO A 432 -1.85 -15.29 -11.48
N PRO A 433 -0.85 -15.24 -12.38
CA PRO A 433 -0.75 -14.19 -13.39
C PRO A 433 -2.03 -14.09 -14.22
N GLY A 434 -2.60 -12.89 -14.34
CA GLY A 434 -3.91 -12.67 -14.99
C GLY A 434 -5.12 -13.20 -14.20
N GLY A 435 -4.96 -13.49 -12.90
CA GLY A 435 -6.06 -13.89 -12.02
C GLY A 435 -7.11 -12.79 -11.79
N PRO A 436 -8.27 -13.13 -11.21
CA PRO A 436 -9.37 -12.19 -10.99
C PRO A 436 -8.99 -11.12 -9.96
N VAL A 437 -9.15 -9.86 -10.37
CA VAL A 437 -9.03 -8.66 -9.53
C VAL A 437 -10.37 -7.93 -9.60
N LEU A 438 -10.95 -7.55 -8.45
CA LEU A 438 -12.16 -6.73 -8.40
C LEU A 438 -11.81 -5.27 -8.08
N THR A 439 -12.42 -4.33 -8.79
CA THR A 439 -12.30 -2.89 -8.50
C THR A 439 -13.33 -2.44 -7.46
N GLY A 440 -13.06 -1.35 -6.75
CA GLY A 440 -14.03 -0.74 -5.83
C GLY A 440 -15.41 -0.50 -6.45
N ALA A 441 -15.47 0.00 -7.68
CA ALA A 441 -16.73 0.23 -8.40
C ALA A 441 -17.53 -1.07 -8.71
N GLN A 442 -16.85 -2.21 -8.78
CA GLN A 442 -17.50 -3.53 -8.90
C GLN A 442 -17.95 -4.10 -7.56
N LEU A 443 -17.60 -3.49 -6.43
CA LEU A 443 -18.11 -3.83 -5.10
C LEU A 443 -19.36 -3.00 -4.75
N ASP A 444 -19.49 -1.78 -5.28
CA ASP A 444 -20.67 -0.93 -5.08
C ASP A 444 -21.93 -1.43 -5.80
N ALA A 445 -21.78 -2.20 -6.88
CA ALA A 445 -22.88 -2.78 -7.66
C ALA A 445 -23.60 -4.00 -7.01
N PRO A 446 -22.90 -5.03 -6.49
CA PRO A 446 -23.54 -6.22 -5.93
C PRO A 446 -24.27 -5.98 -4.59
N THR A 447 -25.36 -6.71 -4.41
CA THR A 447 -25.95 -6.99 -3.09
C THR A 447 -24.96 -7.75 -2.21
N ASP A 448 -25.19 -7.77 -0.89
CA ASP A 448 -24.23 -8.41 0.01
C ASP A 448 -24.14 -9.94 -0.18
N GLU A 449 -25.19 -10.62 -0.67
CA GLU A 449 -25.15 -12.04 -1.05
C GLU A 449 -24.26 -12.28 -2.29
N GLU A 450 -24.36 -11.41 -3.30
CA GLU A 450 -23.50 -11.43 -4.49
C GLU A 450 -22.05 -11.09 -4.14
N LEU A 451 -21.84 -10.18 -3.17
CA LEU A 451 -20.52 -9.81 -2.67
C LEU A 451 -19.84 -10.99 -1.94
N VAL A 452 -20.58 -11.76 -1.13
CA VAL A 452 -20.07 -13.01 -0.52
C VAL A 452 -19.62 -13.99 -1.61
N ALA A 453 -20.45 -14.22 -2.63
CA ALA A 453 -20.10 -15.10 -3.74
C ALA A 453 -18.86 -14.62 -4.53
N ALA A 454 -18.73 -13.31 -4.74
CA ALA A 454 -17.58 -12.69 -5.41
C ALA A 454 -16.31 -12.74 -4.54
N ALA A 455 -16.44 -12.52 -3.23
CA ALA A 455 -15.35 -12.58 -2.26
C ALA A 455 -14.78 -14.00 -2.12
N ARG A 456 -15.60 -15.04 -2.23
CA ARG A 456 -15.13 -16.44 -2.20
C ARG A 456 -14.07 -16.75 -3.26
N GLY A 457 -14.19 -16.17 -4.46
CA GLY A 457 -13.26 -16.40 -5.59
C GLY A 457 -12.11 -15.38 -5.74
N THR A 458 -12.20 -14.20 -5.12
CA THR A 458 -11.32 -13.06 -5.42
C THR A 458 -10.16 -12.93 -4.44
N ALA A 459 -8.92 -12.95 -4.92
CA ALA A 459 -7.72 -12.80 -4.08
C ALA A 459 -7.17 -11.36 -4.03
N VAL A 460 -7.66 -10.45 -4.88
CA VAL A 460 -7.13 -9.09 -5.04
C VAL A 460 -8.28 -8.09 -5.23
N PHE A 461 -8.29 -7.05 -4.41
CA PHE A 461 -9.23 -5.94 -4.48
C PHE A 461 -8.46 -4.63 -4.69
N ALA A 462 -8.72 -3.96 -5.82
CA ALA A 462 -8.02 -2.77 -6.29
C ALA A 462 -8.93 -1.53 -6.29
N ARG A 463 -8.37 -0.32 -6.27
CA ARG A 463 -9.12 0.95 -6.27
C ARG A 463 -10.24 0.99 -5.22
N VAL A 464 -9.97 0.48 -4.02
CA VAL A 464 -10.97 0.30 -2.95
C VAL A 464 -10.99 1.45 -1.94
N ALA A 465 -12.19 1.98 -1.68
CA ALA A 465 -12.42 3.01 -0.68
C ALA A 465 -12.44 2.44 0.77
N PRO A 466 -12.32 3.27 1.82
CA PRO A 466 -12.32 2.80 3.22
C PRO A 466 -13.55 1.93 3.59
N ALA A 467 -14.74 2.32 3.12
CA ALA A 467 -15.98 1.57 3.32
C ALA A 467 -15.97 0.19 2.61
N HIS A 468 -15.14 0.01 1.58
CA HIS A 468 -15.08 -1.26 0.84
C HIS A 468 -14.24 -2.27 1.61
N LYS A 469 -13.20 -1.82 2.33
CA LYS A 469 -12.41 -2.69 3.23
C LYS A 469 -13.31 -3.31 4.32
N LEU A 470 -14.22 -2.52 4.90
CA LEU A 470 -15.29 -3.01 5.78
C LEU A 470 -16.19 -4.07 5.11
N ARG A 471 -16.72 -3.78 3.91
CA ARG A 471 -17.61 -4.71 3.20
C ARG A 471 -16.91 -6.02 2.79
N ILE A 472 -15.63 -5.99 2.43
CA ILE A 472 -14.82 -7.18 2.12
C ILE A 472 -14.66 -8.05 3.37
N VAL A 473 -14.28 -7.46 4.52
CA VAL A 473 -14.16 -8.19 5.80
C VAL A 473 -15.49 -8.84 6.18
N ALA A 474 -16.60 -8.08 6.14
CA ALA A 474 -17.93 -8.60 6.47
C ALA A 474 -18.40 -9.72 5.52
N ALA A 475 -18.12 -9.62 4.22
CA ALA A 475 -18.47 -10.65 3.24
C ALA A 475 -17.67 -11.95 3.44
N LEU A 476 -16.40 -11.85 3.84
CA LEU A 476 -15.58 -13.03 4.17
C LEU A 476 -16.04 -13.68 5.48
N GLN A 477 -16.36 -12.88 6.51
CA GLN A 477 -16.96 -13.36 7.76
C GLN A 477 -18.31 -14.05 7.52
N ALA A 478 -19.15 -13.52 6.62
CA ALA A 478 -20.41 -14.12 6.23
C ALA A 478 -20.25 -15.42 5.41
N ASP A 479 -19.12 -15.64 4.73
CA ASP A 479 -18.76 -16.94 4.13
C ASP A 479 -18.21 -17.96 5.16
N GLY A 480 -18.17 -17.59 6.44
CA GLY A 480 -17.71 -18.43 7.54
C GLY A 480 -16.20 -18.36 7.82
N HIS A 481 -15.47 -17.42 7.22
CA HIS A 481 -14.05 -17.22 7.50
C HIS A 481 -13.83 -16.42 8.79
N VAL A 482 -12.92 -16.89 9.65
CA VAL A 482 -12.26 -16.02 10.64
C VAL A 482 -11.26 -15.15 9.88
N VAL A 483 -11.38 -13.82 10.01
CA VAL A 483 -10.63 -12.84 9.21
C VAL A 483 -9.63 -12.07 10.05
N ALA A 484 -8.36 -12.15 9.64
CA ALA A 484 -7.32 -11.19 10.00
C ALA A 484 -7.33 -10.02 9.01
N MET A 485 -7.12 -8.79 9.49
CA MET A 485 -7.02 -7.58 8.66
C MET A 485 -5.80 -6.75 9.07
N THR A 486 -4.85 -6.52 8.16
CA THR A 486 -3.72 -5.60 8.40
C THR A 486 -4.01 -4.18 7.91
N GLY A 487 -3.36 -3.18 8.51
CA GLY A 487 -3.44 -1.80 8.03
C GLY A 487 -2.62 -0.80 8.84
N ASP A 488 -2.26 0.31 8.22
CA ASP A 488 -1.44 1.38 8.79
C ASP A 488 -2.19 2.73 8.82
N GLY A 489 -2.88 3.08 7.72
CA GLY A 489 -3.59 4.34 7.52
C GLY A 489 -4.95 4.45 8.22
N VAL A 490 -5.45 5.69 8.36
CA VAL A 490 -6.70 5.96 9.11
C VAL A 490 -7.93 5.38 8.40
N ASN A 491 -7.85 5.23 7.08
CA ASN A 491 -8.78 4.47 6.23
C ASN A 491 -9.00 3.02 6.67
N ASP A 492 -8.01 2.37 7.29
CA ASP A 492 -8.09 0.95 7.66
C ASP A 492 -8.71 0.73 9.04
N ALA A 493 -8.67 1.73 9.91
CA ALA A 493 -9.09 1.61 11.31
C ALA A 493 -10.51 1.00 11.49
N PRO A 494 -11.54 1.34 10.69
CA PRO A 494 -12.83 0.67 10.79
C PRO A 494 -12.77 -0.82 10.45
N ALA A 495 -12.01 -1.21 9.41
CA ALA A 495 -11.86 -2.61 9.00
C ALA A 495 -11.06 -3.42 10.03
N LEU A 496 -10.00 -2.85 10.63
CA LEU A 496 -9.28 -3.46 11.76
C LEU A 496 -10.19 -3.70 12.97
N LYS A 497 -11.14 -2.80 13.24
CA LYS A 497 -12.07 -2.93 14.37
C LYS A 497 -13.17 -3.98 14.12
N ALA A 498 -13.58 -4.16 12.86
CA ALA A 498 -14.60 -5.13 12.44
C ALA A 498 -14.05 -6.57 12.37
N ALA A 499 -12.79 -6.73 11.96
CA ALA A 499 -12.15 -8.04 11.86
C ALA A 499 -12.08 -8.80 13.19
N ASP A 500 -12.07 -10.13 13.11
CA ASP A 500 -11.87 -11.02 14.26
C ASP A 500 -10.50 -10.75 14.91
N ILE A 501 -9.49 -10.48 14.08
CA ILE A 501 -8.16 -10.04 14.51
C ILE A 501 -7.62 -8.90 13.62
N GLY A 502 -7.92 -7.66 14.03
CA GLY A 502 -7.30 -6.46 13.44
C GLY A 502 -5.84 -6.31 13.85
N VAL A 503 -4.96 -6.11 12.88
CA VAL A 503 -3.51 -6.03 13.03
C VAL A 503 -3.02 -4.66 12.57
N ALA A 504 -2.51 -3.85 13.50
CA ALA A 504 -1.92 -2.56 13.19
C ALA A 504 -0.41 -2.64 13.02
N MET A 505 0.13 -1.86 12.10
CA MET A 505 1.58 -1.66 11.98
C MET A 505 2.09 -0.81 13.16
N GLY A 506 3.26 -1.13 13.70
CA GLY A 506 3.83 -0.49 14.88
C GLY A 506 4.69 0.73 14.56
N ILE A 507 5.45 0.65 13.45
CA ILE A 507 6.39 1.69 13.03
C ILE A 507 5.68 2.68 12.08
N THR A 508 5.13 2.18 10.97
CA THR A 508 4.41 2.97 9.95
C THR A 508 2.98 3.33 10.37
N GLY A 509 2.35 2.48 11.18
CA GLY A 509 0.93 2.62 11.53
C GLY A 509 0.62 3.90 12.30
N THR A 510 -0.54 4.49 11.99
CA THR A 510 -1.08 5.62 12.73
C THR A 510 -1.53 5.20 14.14
N GLU A 511 -1.57 6.15 15.07
CA GLU A 511 -2.14 5.88 16.40
C GLU A 511 -3.63 5.49 16.32
N VAL A 512 -4.35 5.86 15.25
CA VAL A 512 -5.76 5.45 15.06
C VAL A 512 -5.85 3.95 14.75
N THR A 513 -5.01 3.41 13.86
CA THR A 513 -4.98 1.96 13.59
C THR A 513 -4.49 1.17 14.79
N LYS A 514 -3.44 1.63 15.49
CA LYS A 514 -2.96 0.99 16.74
C LYS A 514 -4.03 0.97 17.84
N GLN A 515 -4.90 1.98 17.92
CA GLN A 515 -6.03 1.97 18.85
C GLN A 515 -7.21 1.12 18.36
N ALA A 516 -7.45 1.01 17.06
CA ALA A 516 -8.54 0.22 16.48
C ALA A 516 -8.27 -1.30 16.41
N GLY A 517 -7.03 -1.71 16.08
CA GLY A 517 -6.63 -3.12 16.00
C GLY A 517 -6.54 -3.79 17.38
N ARG A 518 -6.48 -5.13 17.40
CA ARG A 518 -6.29 -5.95 18.62
C ARG A 518 -4.85 -6.45 18.78
N MET A 519 -4.09 -6.53 17.67
CA MET A 519 -2.65 -6.79 17.64
C MET A 519 -1.89 -5.58 17.04
N VAL A 520 -0.66 -5.36 17.50
CA VAL A 520 0.31 -4.42 16.92
C VAL A 520 1.60 -5.17 16.58
N LEU A 521 2.14 -5.00 15.38
CA LEU A 521 3.43 -5.58 14.95
C LEU A 521 4.57 -4.60 15.25
N GLY A 522 5.49 -4.95 16.14
CA GLY A 522 6.63 -4.09 16.49
C GLY A 522 7.74 -4.03 15.42
N ASP A 523 7.63 -4.81 14.35
CA ASP A 523 8.60 -4.96 13.26
C ASP A 523 8.03 -4.67 11.86
N ASP A 524 6.73 -4.36 11.77
CA ASP A 524 6.00 -4.13 10.51
C ASP A 524 6.11 -5.27 9.47
N ASP A 525 6.35 -6.51 9.92
CA ASP A 525 6.58 -7.67 9.04
C ASP A 525 5.34 -8.60 8.95
N TYR A 526 4.76 -8.71 7.75
CA TYR A 526 3.70 -9.69 7.46
C TYR A 526 4.11 -11.14 7.80
N ALA A 527 5.41 -11.46 7.68
CA ALA A 527 5.96 -12.77 8.02
C ALA A 527 5.83 -13.12 9.52
N THR A 528 5.70 -12.11 10.40
CA THR A 528 5.45 -12.25 11.84
C THR A 528 4.02 -12.70 12.12
N ILE A 529 3.01 -12.26 11.35
CA ILE A 529 1.62 -12.77 11.44
C ILE A 529 1.59 -14.28 11.20
N VAL A 530 2.14 -14.71 10.06
CA VAL A 530 2.21 -16.12 9.67
C VAL A 530 3.13 -16.94 10.60
N ALA A 531 4.07 -16.29 11.30
CA ALA A 531 4.89 -16.92 12.34
C ALA A 531 4.20 -16.96 13.73
N ALA A 532 3.10 -16.25 13.93
CA ALA A 532 2.24 -16.36 15.11
C ALA A 532 1.18 -17.46 14.92
N GLU A 533 0.59 -17.55 13.73
CA GLU A 533 -0.34 -18.64 13.34
C GLU A 533 0.32 -20.02 13.41
N ALA A 534 1.59 -20.14 12.99
CA ALA A 534 2.29 -21.41 12.91
C ALA A 534 3.02 -21.79 14.23
N PRO A 535 2.54 -22.77 15.01
CA PRO A 535 3.31 -23.34 16.11
C PRO A 535 4.49 -24.15 15.56
N ARG A 536 5.67 -23.52 15.46
CA ARG A 536 6.92 -24.27 15.32
C ARG A 536 6.99 -25.32 16.44
N GLY A 537 7.33 -26.56 16.06
CA GLY A 537 7.86 -27.53 17.01
C GLY A 537 9.07 -26.95 17.77
N PRO A 538 9.46 -27.53 18.91
CA PRO A 538 10.51 -26.97 19.77
C PRO A 538 11.78 -26.70 18.97
N ASP A 539 12.36 -25.50 19.15
CA ASP A 539 13.54 -25.07 18.40
C ASP A 539 14.67 -26.13 18.46
N PRO A 540 15.41 -26.33 17.35
CA PRO A 540 16.60 -27.16 17.37
C PRO A 540 17.56 -26.62 18.43
N ARG A 541 18.19 -27.52 19.19
CA ARG A 541 19.05 -27.06 20.30
C ARG A 541 20.29 -26.39 19.70
N PRO A 542 20.88 -25.38 20.38
CA PRO A 542 22.14 -24.81 19.97
C PRO A 542 23.22 -25.91 19.94
N GLY A 543 23.48 -26.42 18.73
CA GLY A 543 24.25 -27.64 18.47
C GLY A 543 23.88 -28.34 17.16
N ASP A 544 22.60 -28.36 16.78
CA ASP A 544 22.10 -29.19 15.66
C ASP A 544 22.43 -28.64 14.24
N VAL A 545 23.05 -27.45 14.14
CA VAL A 545 23.39 -26.77 12.87
C VAL A 545 24.69 -27.31 12.23
N ALA A 546 25.45 -28.16 12.93
CA ALA A 546 26.82 -28.53 12.59
C ALA A 546 26.98 -29.88 11.84
N ALA A 547 26.17 -30.16 10.81
CA ALA A 547 26.25 -31.43 10.05
C ALA A 547 25.86 -31.35 8.55
N GLY A 548 26.47 -30.43 7.78
CA GLY A 548 26.21 -30.32 6.35
C GLY A 548 26.72 -31.50 5.51
N ARG A 549 25.83 -32.21 4.81
CA ARG A 549 26.15 -33.07 3.65
C ARG A 549 25.06 -32.95 2.57
N PRO A 550 25.42 -32.80 1.27
CA PRO A 550 24.45 -32.65 0.21
C PRO A 550 23.76 -33.98 -0.13
N GLY A 551 22.43 -34.00 -0.08
CA GLY A 551 21.62 -35.14 -0.52
C GLY A 551 21.58 -35.25 -2.05
N ARG A 552 21.81 -36.43 -2.60
CA ARG A 552 21.58 -36.72 -4.02
C ARG A 552 20.08 -36.71 -4.33
N ALA A 553 19.72 -36.23 -5.51
CA ALA A 553 18.39 -36.46 -6.08
C ALA A 553 18.16 -37.97 -6.32
N GLY A 554 16.92 -38.41 -6.12
CA GLY A 554 16.47 -39.77 -6.43
C GLY A 554 15.01 -39.74 -6.88
N HIS A 555 14.70 -40.41 -7.99
CA HIS A 555 13.33 -40.55 -8.47
C HIS A 555 12.49 -41.44 -7.53
N GLY A 556 11.19 -41.17 -7.46
CA GLY A 556 10.24 -42.05 -6.78
C GLY A 556 9.89 -43.29 -7.61
N GLY A 557 9.51 -44.38 -6.95
CA GLY A 557 8.97 -45.56 -7.62
C GLY A 557 8.70 -46.75 -6.69
N GLY A 558 7.53 -47.39 -6.88
CA GLY A 558 7.35 -48.83 -6.63
C GLY A 558 7.12 -49.30 -5.18
N ARG A 559 5.90 -49.74 -4.90
CA ARG A 559 5.60 -50.65 -3.77
C ARG A 559 6.22 -52.03 -4.01
N ALA A 560 6.72 -52.69 -2.97
CA ALA A 560 6.65 -54.14 -2.76
C ALA A 560 6.99 -54.47 -1.29
N ALA A 561 6.74 -55.70 -0.84
CA ALA A 561 6.94 -56.12 0.55
C ALA A 561 7.52 -57.55 0.65
N ASP A 562 7.91 -57.92 1.88
CA ASP A 562 8.14 -59.29 2.37
C ASP A 562 9.49 -59.97 1.96
N PRO A 563 9.92 -61.10 2.57
CA PRO A 563 10.84 -60.97 3.72
C PRO A 563 12.01 -61.98 3.80
N GLY A 564 12.93 -61.73 4.74
CA GLY A 564 13.36 -62.77 5.69
C GLY A 564 14.84 -63.19 5.74
N ARG A 565 15.25 -63.60 6.96
CA ARG A 565 16.47 -64.33 7.35
C ARG A 565 17.83 -63.61 7.18
N ALA A 566 18.89 -63.95 7.94
CA ALA A 566 18.97 -64.50 9.30
C ALA A 566 20.41 -64.45 9.87
N ALA A 567 20.51 -64.39 11.20
CA ALA A 567 21.56 -64.95 12.07
C ALA A 567 22.99 -64.35 12.12
N ALA A 568 23.63 -64.63 13.27
CA ALA A 568 25.02 -64.39 13.69
C ALA A 568 25.51 -62.91 13.81
N GLY A 569 26.11 -62.49 14.93
CA GLY A 569 26.27 -63.13 16.24
C GLY A 569 27.33 -62.46 17.13
N ARG A 570 27.33 -62.80 18.43
CA ARG A 570 28.43 -62.79 19.45
C ARG A 570 29.45 -61.60 19.48
N SER A 571 29.90 -61.06 20.63
CA SER A 571 29.52 -61.20 22.05
C SER A 571 30.44 -60.34 22.95
N ARG A 572 29.96 -59.93 24.14
CA ARG A 572 30.74 -59.52 25.36
C ARG A 572 31.60 -58.24 25.28
N GLY A 573 31.67 -57.51 26.41
CA GLY A 573 32.69 -56.47 26.65
C GLY A 573 32.21 -55.27 27.47
N GLY A 574 32.27 -55.35 28.81
CA GLY A 574 32.26 -54.18 29.70
C GLY A 574 33.70 -53.70 30.02
N PRO A 575 33.93 -52.76 30.98
CA PRO A 575 33.04 -52.40 32.09
C PRO A 575 32.78 -50.87 32.29
N ARG A 576 32.05 -50.52 33.36
CA ARG A 576 31.83 -49.14 33.87
C ARG A 576 32.66 -48.87 35.14
N VAL A 577 33.14 -47.64 35.36
CA VAL A 577 33.59 -47.02 36.63
C VAL A 577 33.92 -45.53 36.34
N ALA A 578 33.67 -44.51 37.18
CA ALA A 578 32.76 -44.39 38.34
C ALA A 578 32.45 -42.90 38.69
N ARG A 579 31.41 -42.72 39.52
CA ARG A 579 31.05 -41.61 40.45
C ARG A 579 32.00 -40.40 40.61
N ALA A 580 31.39 -39.19 40.68
CA ALA A 580 31.36 -38.36 41.91
C ALA A 580 30.34 -37.19 41.82
N GLY A 581 29.84 -36.72 42.98
CA GLY A 581 29.24 -35.38 43.20
C GLY A 581 30.08 -34.63 44.26
N PRO A 582 29.69 -33.43 44.78
CA PRO A 582 28.41 -33.29 45.50
C PRO A 582 27.71 -31.89 45.53
N HIS A 583 26.47 -31.92 46.03
CA HIS A 583 25.64 -30.94 46.77
C HIS A 583 25.99 -29.44 47.03
N ARG A 584 24.87 -28.67 47.06
CA ARG A 584 24.45 -27.56 47.96
C ARG A 584 24.95 -26.13 47.72
N GLY A 585 24.02 -25.17 47.85
CA GLY A 585 24.29 -23.72 47.96
C GLY A 585 23.08 -22.82 47.63
N LEU A 586 22.16 -22.61 48.58
CA LEU A 586 21.11 -21.58 48.52
C LEU A 586 21.43 -20.51 49.57
N HIS A 587 21.53 -19.23 49.20
CA HIS A 587 21.40 -18.08 50.11
C HIS A 587 21.07 -16.78 49.36
N HIS A 588 20.34 -15.88 50.02
CA HIS A 588 20.05 -14.53 49.52
C HIS A 588 21.23 -13.58 49.69
N ALA A 589 21.41 -12.67 48.73
CA ALA A 589 21.78 -11.28 48.99
C ALA A 589 21.26 -10.41 47.81
N GLY A 590 20.87 -9.17 48.11
CA GLY A 590 20.55 -8.17 47.09
C GLY A 590 21.40 -6.92 47.31
N ALA A 591 21.86 -6.31 46.23
CA ALA A 591 22.49 -4.99 46.23
C ALA A 591 22.24 -4.34 44.86
N GLY A 592 21.93 -3.04 44.84
CA GLY A 592 21.87 -2.26 43.61
C GLY A 592 23.27 -1.84 43.18
N ALA A 593 23.52 -1.77 41.87
CA ALA A 593 24.73 -1.21 41.30
C ALA A 593 24.36 -0.16 40.24
N ALA A 594 24.66 1.11 40.52
CA ALA A 594 24.60 2.15 39.51
C ALA A 594 25.79 2.01 38.56
N VAL A 595 25.54 1.82 37.27
CA VAL A 595 26.60 1.72 36.27
C VAL A 595 27.00 3.13 35.84
N GLN A 596 28.23 3.52 36.17
CA GLN A 596 28.84 4.77 35.73
C GLN A 596 29.11 4.74 34.22
N ARG A 597 28.92 5.86 33.54
CA ARG A 597 29.39 6.04 32.15
C ARG A 597 30.92 6.21 32.16
N PRO A 598 31.68 5.48 31.33
CA PRO A 598 33.07 5.83 31.06
C PRO A 598 33.13 7.03 30.10
N GLU A 599 33.96 8.02 30.41
CA GLU A 599 34.28 9.11 29.49
C GLU A 599 35.27 8.63 28.43
N LEU A 600 35.10 9.08 27.18
CA LEU A 600 36.04 8.83 26.09
C LEU A 600 36.99 10.03 25.95
N PRO A 601 38.31 9.81 25.86
CA PRO A 601 39.28 10.91 25.74
C PRO A 601 39.25 11.53 24.34
N LEU A 602 39.28 12.87 24.31
CA LEU A 602 39.60 13.63 23.12
C LEU A 602 40.97 13.20 22.55
N ARG A 603 41.08 13.15 21.22
CA ARG A 603 42.36 13.00 20.50
C ARG A 603 42.46 14.01 19.38
N ASP A 604 43.67 14.55 19.20
CA ASP A 604 43.94 15.69 18.34
C ASP A 604 43.78 15.41 16.84
N GLN A 605 43.42 16.47 16.12
CA GLN A 605 43.41 16.50 14.66
C GLN A 605 44.86 16.53 14.13
N GLN A 606 45.41 15.38 13.74
CA GLN A 606 46.62 15.34 12.91
C GLN A 606 46.26 15.39 11.43
N ARG A 607 46.74 16.43 10.73
CA ARG A 607 46.65 16.55 9.28
C ARG A 607 47.56 15.52 8.61
N VAL A 608 47.05 14.83 7.60
CA VAL A 608 47.82 13.95 6.69
C VAL A 608 47.83 14.61 5.31
N PRO A 609 48.97 14.70 4.60
CA PRO A 609 49.09 15.45 3.34
C PRO A 609 48.42 14.75 2.15
N PRO A 610 48.10 15.48 1.06
CA PRO A 610 47.58 14.88 -0.17
C PRO A 610 48.62 13.95 -0.82
N ALA A 611 48.18 12.78 -1.28
CA ALA A 611 49.01 11.87 -2.04
C ALA A 611 49.17 12.35 -3.49
N VAL A 612 50.39 12.36 -4.00
CA VAL A 612 50.68 12.61 -5.42
C VAL A 612 50.51 11.30 -6.19
N HIS A 613 49.63 11.29 -7.19
CA HIS A 613 49.54 10.22 -8.18
C HIS A 613 49.57 10.81 -9.59
N GLU A 614 50.38 10.21 -10.46
CA GLU A 614 50.46 10.57 -11.88
C GLU A 614 49.19 10.14 -12.63
N PRO A 615 48.79 10.89 -13.68
CA PRO A 615 47.61 10.55 -14.47
C PRO A 615 47.87 9.35 -15.39
N VAL A 616 47.38 8.16 -15.01
CA VAL A 616 47.25 7.03 -15.93
C VAL A 616 46.12 7.33 -16.91
N ALA A 617 46.46 7.54 -18.18
CA ALA A 617 45.50 7.88 -19.22
C ALA A 617 44.55 6.71 -19.54
N VAL A 618 43.29 6.83 -19.11
CA VAL A 618 42.18 5.94 -19.50
C VAL A 618 41.27 6.71 -20.47
N GLY A 619 41.15 6.23 -21.70
CA GLY A 619 40.49 6.96 -22.78
C GLY A 619 38.97 7.03 -22.67
N GLY A 620 38.44 8.17 -22.20
CA GLY A 620 37.02 8.49 -22.31
C GLY A 620 36.61 8.73 -23.77
N ALA A 621 35.68 7.92 -24.29
CA ALA A 621 35.22 7.98 -25.67
C ALA A 621 34.17 9.09 -25.89
N ALA A 622 34.60 10.36 -25.86
CA ALA A 622 33.73 11.51 -26.11
C ALA A 622 33.18 11.50 -27.56
N ALA A 623 31.87 11.31 -27.70
CA ALA A 623 31.17 11.32 -28.97
C ALA A 623 31.02 12.76 -29.51
N ARG A 624 31.98 13.20 -30.32
CA ARG A 624 32.03 14.56 -30.86
C ARG A 624 31.02 14.77 -32.00
N CYS A 625 29.83 15.24 -31.65
CA CYS A 625 28.84 15.75 -32.61
C CYS A 625 29.40 16.96 -33.38
N ARG A 626 29.65 16.81 -34.68
CA ARG A 626 29.87 17.94 -35.60
C ARG A 626 28.55 18.34 -36.23
N ALA A 627 28.20 19.62 -36.16
CA ALA A 627 27.04 20.16 -36.87
C ALA A 627 27.21 20.00 -38.39
N ALA A 628 26.17 19.52 -39.07
CA ALA A 628 26.13 19.46 -40.53
C ALA A 628 25.81 20.86 -41.10
N GLY A 629 26.72 21.39 -41.91
CA GLY A 629 26.56 22.73 -42.49
C GLY A 629 25.52 22.79 -43.61
N ALA A 630 24.64 23.79 -43.58
CA ALA A 630 23.67 24.03 -44.64
C ALA A 630 24.35 24.64 -45.89
N GLY A 631 24.38 23.91 -47.00
CA GLY A 631 24.85 24.40 -48.30
C GLY A 631 23.77 25.22 -49.02
N GLY A 632 24.05 26.48 -49.34
CA GLY A 632 23.13 27.38 -50.05
C GLY A 632 23.45 27.51 -51.54
N ALA A 633 22.42 27.37 -52.39
CA ALA A 633 22.43 27.62 -53.84
C ALA A 633 20.99 27.99 -54.29
N PRO A 634 20.78 28.66 -55.44
CA PRO A 634 20.28 30.04 -55.36
C PRO A 634 18.85 30.26 -55.90
N ALA A 635 18.32 31.47 -55.66
CA ALA A 635 17.01 31.90 -56.14
C ALA A 635 16.99 32.17 -57.66
N ALA A 636 15.84 31.87 -58.29
CA ALA A 636 15.50 32.28 -59.65
C ALA A 636 14.08 32.87 -59.67
N ALA A 637 13.85 33.87 -60.52
CA ALA A 637 12.69 34.76 -60.42
C ALA A 637 11.37 34.16 -60.93
N ALA A 638 10.26 34.60 -60.32
CA ALA A 638 8.92 34.54 -60.89
C ALA A 638 8.25 35.92 -60.74
N GLY A 639 7.85 36.54 -61.85
CA GLY A 639 7.09 37.79 -61.84
C GLY A 639 5.61 37.52 -61.49
N GLY A 640 5.04 38.31 -60.57
CA GLY A 640 3.63 38.16 -60.18
C GLY A 640 2.66 38.97 -61.04
N LEU A 641 1.35 38.69 -60.90
CA LEU A 641 0.27 39.58 -61.35
C LEU A 641 -1.00 39.43 -60.49
N ARG A 642 -1.30 40.48 -59.72
CA ARG A 642 -2.64 41.07 -59.41
C ARG A 642 -3.83 40.19 -58.96
N HIS A 643 -4.35 40.57 -57.78
CA HIS A 643 -5.79 40.76 -57.43
C HIS A 643 -6.78 39.57 -57.50
N ALA A 644 -7.85 39.52 -56.69
CA ALA A 644 -8.19 40.20 -55.43
C ALA A 644 -9.34 39.44 -54.73
N SER A 645 -9.55 39.70 -53.43
CA SER A 645 -10.67 39.17 -52.64
C SER A 645 -12.04 39.76 -53.04
N PRO A 646 -13.14 39.08 -52.67
CA PRO A 646 -13.92 39.56 -51.52
C PRO A 646 -14.06 38.45 -50.45
N ARG A 647 -13.88 38.72 -49.14
CA ARG A 647 -14.72 39.52 -48.21
C ARG A 647 -16.16 38.99 -48.07
N ALA A 648 -16.49 38.55 -46.85
CA ALA A 648 -17.81 38.05 -46.47
C ALA A 648 -18.80 39.18 -46.12
N GLY A 649 -20.09 38.85 -46.18
CA GLY A 649 -21.21 39.65 -45.67
C GLY A 649 -22.41 38.73 -45.37
N PRO A 650 -23.32 39.06 -44.42
CA PRO A 650 -24.03 38.03 -43.65
C PRO A 650 -25.57 38.14 -43.63
N LEU A 651 -26.20 37.26 -42.81
CA LEU A 651 -27.60 37.26 -42.35
C LEU A 651 -28.68 36.70 -43.33
N GLY A 652 -29.71 36.05 -42.76
CA GLY A 652 -30.92 35.64 -43.50
C GLY A 652 -31.58 34.35 -43.01
N ALA A 653 -32.46 34.41 -42.00
CA ALA A 653 -33.19 33.24 -41.50
C ALA A 653 -34.32 32.76 -42.43
N GLY A 654 -34.48 31.43 -42.63
CA GLY A 654 -35.45 30.87 -43.60
C GLY A 654 -35.99 29.48 -43.26
N ARG A 655 -37.07 29.41 -42.47
CA ARG A 655 -37.78 28.21 -41.98
C ARG A 655 -38.26 27.19 -43.05
N ARG A 656 -38.21 25.90 -42.64
CA ARG A 656 -39.26 24.83 -42.72
C ARG A 656 -39.38 23.84 -43.92
N ARG A 657 -39.55 22.56 -43.52
CA ARG A 657 -40.34 21.43 -44.10
C ARG A 657 -39.83 20.72 -45.37
N GLY A 658 -39.90 19.38 -45.37
CA GLY A 658 -40.08 18.58 -46.61
C GLY A 658 -39.29 17.26 -46.73
N LEU A 659 -39.72 16.19 -46.05
CA LEU A 659 -39.59 14.80 -46.55
C LEU A 659 -40.74 14.55 -47.58
N PRO A 660 -40.75 13.48 -48.42
CA PRO A 660 -39.98 12.22 -48.36
C PRO A 660 -39.43 11.69 -49.72
N GLY A 661 -38.92 10.45 -49.74
CA GLY A 661 -38.61 9.64 -50.95
C GLY A 661 -37.10 9.41 -51.14
N ALA A 662 -36.45 8.23 -50.99
CA ALA A 662 -36.77 6.78 -50.97
C ALA A 662 -36.33 6.02 -52.25
N VAL A 663 -35.95 4.74 -52.06
CA VAL A 663 -35.41 3.77 -53.06
C VAL A 663 -33.94 4.04 -53.49
N GLY A 664 -33.02 3.06 -53.48
CA GLY A 664 -33.11 1.69 -52.94
C GLY A 664 -31.95 0.76 -53.38
N GLY A 665 -31.71 -0.32 -52.61
CA GLY A 665 -30.64 -1.32 -52.83
C GLY A 665 -29.24 -0.88 -52.35
N GLY A 666 -28.33 -1.75 -51.91
CA GLY A 666 -28.34 -3.20 -51.70
C GLY A 666 -26.95 -3.81 -52.00
N ALA A 667 -26.43 -4.84 -51.31
CA ALA A 667 -26.93 -5.57 -50.14
C ALA A 667 -25.82 -6.45 -49.49
N ARG A 668 -26.00 -6.83 -48.20
CA ARG A 668 -25.47 -8.05 -47.52
C ARG A 668 -23.93 -8.14 -47.33
N GLU A 669 -23.37 -8.93 -46.41
CA GLU A 669 -23.85 -10.14 -45.70
C GLU A 669 -24.07 -10.00 -44.18
N ALA A 670 -24.20 -11.11 -43.43
CA ALA A 670 -24.77 -11.19 -42.08
C ALA A 670 -24.11 -12.27 -41.18
N PRO A 671 -24.26 -12.18 -39.84
CA PRO A 671 -23.80 -13.19 -38.88
C PRO A 671 -24.84 -14.31 -38.61
N PRO A 672 -24.43 -15.46 -38.02
CA PRO A 672 -25.33 -16.58 -37.72
C PRO A 672 -25.99 -16.55 -36.32
N ALA A 673 -27.13 -17.22 -36.19
CA ALA A 673 -27.79 -17.66 -34.94
C ALA A 673 -27.59 -19.19 -34.77
N GLY A 674 -28.03 -19.90 -33.71
CA GLY A 674 -28.85 -19.56 -32.53
C GLY A 674 -28.48 -20.50 -31.34
N ALA A 675 -29.37 -20.98 -30.47
CA ALA A 675 -30.85 -20.98 -30.45
C ALA A 675 -31.41 -21.17 -29.01
N GLY A 676 -32.72 -21.00 -28.84
CA GLY A 676 -33.47 -21.31 -27.60
C GLY A 676 -33.98 -22.76 -27.53
N PRO A 677 -34.80 -23.11 -26.51
CA PRO A 677 -36.25 -22.99 -26.72
C PRO A 677 -37.02 -22.37 -25.53
N ALA A 678 -38.36 -22.27 -25.66
CA ALA A 678 -39.30 -21.66 -24.71
C ALA A 678 -40.56 -22.53 -24.50
N VAL A 679 -41.71 -21.93 -24.09
CA VAL A 679 -43.04 -22.53 -23.75
C VAL A 679 -43.17 -22.90 -22.25
N SER A 680 -44.27 -22.63 -21.52
CA SER A 680 -45.66 -22.21 -21.89
C SER A 680 -46.22 -21.00 -21.12
N GLU A 681 -47.34 -20.46 -21.62
CA GLU A 681 -48.20 -19.46 -20.94
C GLU A 681 -49.20 -20.08 -19.94
N ALA A 682 -49.74 -19.26 -19.04
CA ALA A 682 -51.13 -19.37 -18.56
C ALA A 682 -51.66 -17.99 -18.11
N GLN A 683 -52.88 -17.62 -18.50
CA GLN A 683 -53.55 -16.35 -18.15
C GLN A 683 -54.72 -16.58 -17.18
N HIS A 684 -55.02 -15.60 -16.31
CA HIS A 684 -56.33 -15.17 -15.75
C HIS A 684 -56.05 -14.27 -14.51
N GLY A 685 -56.83 -13.25 -14.15
CA GLY A 685 -58.00 -12.62 -14.77
C GLY A 685 -58.51 -11.46 -13.87
N ALA A 686 -58.96 -10.33 -14.43
CA ALA A 686 -59.23 -9.10 -13.65
C ALA A 686 -60.62 -9.07 -12.96
N ARG A 687 -60.75 -8.37 -11.83
CA ARG A 687 -62.04 -7.95 -11.22
C ARG A 687 -61.94 -6.65 -10.40
N ARG A 688 -63.11 -6.06 -10.09
CA ARG A 688 -63.31 -4.67 -9.63
C ARG A 688 -63.39 -4.54 -8.09
N GLY A 689 -63.19 -3.34 -7.56
CA GLY A 689 -63.57 -2.95 -6.19
C GLY A 689 -65.10 -2.82 -5.98
N PRO A 690 -65.59 -2.41 -4.79
CA PRO A 690 -65.46 -1.00 -4.34
C PRO A 690 -65.26 -0.83 -2.80
N ALA A 691 -65.56 0.36 -2.24
CA ALA A 691 -65.15 0.82 -0.90
C ALA A 691 -66.28 0.99 0.14
N ARG A 692 -65.91 1.04 1.44
CA ARG A 692 -66.55 1.66 2.63
C ARG A 692 -65.75 1.27 3.91
N ALA A 693 -65.96 1.78 5.14
CA ALA A 693 -66.15 3.14 5.68
C ALA A 693 -66.49 3.04 7.20
N GLY A 694 -65.90 3.90 8.07
CA GLY A 694 -66.16 3.95 9.53
C GLY A 694 -65.39 2.91 10.36
N GLU A 695 -65.13 3.04 11.68
CA GLU A 695 -65.18 4.13 12.69
C GLU A 695 -64.17 3.75 13.83
N THR A 696 -63.89 4.44 14.96
CA THR A 696 -64.43 5.62 15.68
C THR A 696 -63.27 6.38 16.39
N VAL A 697 -63.50 7.37 17.27
CA VAL A 697 -62.47 8.11 18.06
C VAL A 697 -62.97 8.43 19.49
N PRO A 698 -62.10 8.39 20.52
CA PRO A 698 -61.93 9.54 21.44
C PRO A 698 -60.44 9.82 21.75
N ARG A 699 -59.85 11.03 21.85
CA ARG A 699 -60.24 12.46 21.86
C ARG A 699 -60.22 13.19 23.23
N SER A 700 -59.03 13.65 23.60
CA SER A 700 -58.70 14.90 24.33
C SER A 700 -57.22 15.24 23.98
N GLY A 701 -56.70 16.47 23.92
CA GLY A 701 -57.16 17.82 24.30
C GLY A 701 -56.02 18.51 25.07
N SER A 702 -55.55 19.74 24.79
CA SER A 702 -55.97 20.75 23.80
C SER A 702 -54.87 21.79 23.49
N GLY A 703 -54.93 22.41 22.30
CA GLY A 703 -54.45 23.78 21.98
C GLY A 703 -52.93 24.08 22.01
N ALA A 704 -52.46 25.21 21.46
CA ALA A 704 -52.96 26.10 20.40
C ALA A 704 -51.81 27.04 19.97
N VAL A 705 -51.72 27.43 18.68
CA VAL A 705 -50.67 28.31 18.15
C VAL A 705 -51.26 29.66 17.73
N PRO A 706 -50.57 30.79 17.99
CA PRO A 706 -50.27 31.71 16.89
C PRO A 706 -48.85 32.33 16.96
N GLY A 707 -48.30 32.69 15.80
CA GLY A 707 -47.31 33.78 15.66
C GLY A 707 -47.94 34.93 14.86
N PRO A 708 -47.17 35.80 14.16
CA PRO A 708 -45.72 36.08 14.25
C PRO A 708 -45.42 37.59 14.42
N GLY A 709 -44.15 38.01 14.61
CA GLY A 709 -43.80 39.44 14.47
C GLY A 709 -42.41 39.94 14.91
N THR A 710 -41.74 40.65 14.00
CA THR A 710 -40.87 41.85 14.18
C THR A 710 -39.78 41.96 15.28
N GLY A 711 -38.53 42.20 14.82
CA GLY A 711 -37.83 43.47 15.14
C GLY A 711 -36.54 43.45 16.00
N ALA A 712 -35.50 44.17 15.52
CA ALA A 712 -34.20 44.51 16.17
C ALA A 712 -33.28 43.33 16.60
N ARG A 713 -31.96 43.27 16.35
CA ARG A 713 -30.79 44.20 16.40
C ARG A 713 -30.17 44.42 17.80
N VAL A 714 -28.83 44.50 17.81
CA VAL A 714 -27.91 44.94 18.90
C VAL A 714 -27.73 43.94 20.07
N PRO A 715 -26.55 43.81 20.71
CA PRO A 715 -25.19 43.61 20.17
C PRO A 715 -24.49 42.36 20.77
N ALA A 716 -23.20 42.15 20.46
CA ALA A 716 -22.35 41.21 21.18
C ALA A 716 -21.66 41.86 22.40
N GLN A 717 -21.66 41.18 23.55
CA GLN A 717 -20.64 41.25 24.59
C GLN A 717 -20.90 40.14 25.62
N PHE A 718 -19.89 39.31 25.93
CA PHE A 718 -19.89 38.48 27.14
C PHE A 718 -18.50 38.45 27.75
N SER A 719 -18.41 38.92 29.00
CA SER A 719 -17.19 38.91 29.80
C SER A 719 -17.13 37.65 30.66
N ALA A 720 -15.93 37.23 31.04
CA ALA A 720 -15.71 36.04 31.84
C ALA A 720 -15.98 36.27 33.34
N SER A 721 -16.71 35.35 33.96
CA SER A 721 -16.78 35.14 35.40
C SER A 721 -17.35 33.74 35.68
N ARG A 722 -17.07 33.03 36.78
CA ARG A 722 -15.96 33.04 37.76
C ARG A 722 -16.05 31.67 38.48
N SER A 723 -14.93 31.09 38.91
CA SER A 723 -14.92 29.90 39.79
C SER A 723 -15.52 30.24 41.18
N PRO A 724 -15.93 29.21 41.96
CA PRO A 724 -15.25 29.06 43.24
C PRO A 724 -14.89 27.60 43.64
N ARG A 725 -13.61 27.40 43.98
CA ARG A 725 -13.12 26.71 45.22
C ARG A 725 -13.32 25.18 45.35
N ASP A 726 -12.62 24.44 46.22
CA ASP A 726 -11.34 24.59 46.98
C ASP A 726 -10.96 23.16 47.48
N SER A 727 -9.72 22.77 47.81
CA SER A 727 -8.36 23.16 47.36
C SER A 727 -7.32 22.17 47.98
N SER A 728 -6.15 21.98 47.35
CA SER A 728 -4.97 21.35 47.97
C SER A 728 -3.66 21.78 47.27
N VAL A 729 -2.53 21.72 47.99
CA VAL A 729 -1.31 22.51 47.67
C VAL A 729 -0.04 21.66 47.77
N SER A 730 0.91 21.87 46.85
CA SER A 730 2.35 21.68 47.07
C SER A 730 3.15 22.59 46.11
N GLU A 731 4.35 23.01 46.49
CA GLU A 731 5.01 24.20 45.91
C GLU A 731 6.20 23.93 44.97
N ALA A 732 6.30 24.82 43.99
CA ALA A 732 7.48 25.31 43.27
C ALA A 732 8.87 24.67 43.47
N ARG A 733 9.54 24.41 42.34
CA ARG A 733 10.70 25.22 41.92
C ARG A 733 11.01 25.08 40.43
N ALA A 734 11.45 26.18 39.81
CA ALA A 734 12.02 26.22 38.47
C ALA A 734 13.41 26.88 38.53
N MET A 735 14.35 26.41 37.71
CA MET A 735 15.62 27.06 37.31
C MET A 735 16.18 26.31 36.07
N PRO A 736 17.18 26.84 35.32
CA PRO A 736 17.05 26.92 33.87
C PRO A 736 18.03 26.05 33.06
N ALA A 737 17.96 26.18 31.73
CA ALA A 737 18.88 25.57 30.78
C ALA A 737 20.31 26.17 30.83
N PRO A 738 21.35 25.37 30.48
CA PRO A 738 22.69 25.85 30.19
C PRO A 738 22.86 26.31 28.72
N LEU A 739 24.04 26.88 28.45
CA LEU A 739 24.53 27.40 27.17
C LEU A 739 24.77 26.30 26.11
#